data_AF-A0A395HAX8-F1
#
_entry.id   AF-A0A395HAX8-F1
#
_cell.length_a   1.000
_cell.length_b   1.000
_cell.length_c   1.000
_cell.angle_alpha   90.00
_cell.angle_beta   90.00
_cell.angle_gamma   90.00
#
_symmetry.space_group_name_H-M   'P 1'
#
loop_
_entity.id
_entity.type
_entity.pdbx_description
1 polymer ?
#
loop_
_entity_poly.entity_id
_entity_poly.type
_entity_poly.pdbx_seq_one_letter_code
_entity_poly.pdbx_strand_id
1 'polypeptide(L)'
;MSSGTLYVKDSRTNAQYEIPIRRNAVSALDFKKIKASGVGTDRADQVAGGLRVHDPGLQNTTVVETAISFSDHERNLLLFRGYSLEQLWESDFEDVLHLLVWGSYPTVLQRKDLNHKLTEAMLAVPESVQRTIQSLPSTTTPLPLIIAGLSAYLACRPNMIPTSRDANLYRSNMEVTDHAIIQTVAVYAVVFGLVNSHRKGVPFTPPTRGKSYYENLFTMAGMIDPTTGRPDPPKLSSFRRFAMLNSDHGMALTVFSALTTASSLTDPISCLITAIGSAWGPLHFGATESAQRTLKGIGSPENVPAYIEKVKQGHEKLFGYGHRSYKGIDPRVRPIRSILNDMDLSSNQLLEVAERIEEVCAEDDYFRKRGLYVNGDFYGNFIFAAIGCEPEMIPAAMLAQRIMGIMAHWREYMLTRGKLKKIIMADESGSASETTPLLASQLAEPYSVFTATQKHLIILTAALASSFSPLSANIYYPALNSIAADLHVSSSQINLTITTYMLCQGVAPAFMGSFADQAGRRPAYILCFVIYIVGNIALALQHSYPALLILRAIQSCGSSGTVALASAVAADVITSAERGTYMGITSLGTILAPSVGPLLGGLLSQYLGWQAIFWFLAITSDSPSPVKQKEVSLPDPLSTLRLLFHRPTGLVLLANGLLFASYYAVTAGIPSQFKEIYQLNDLAIGLVFIPAGIGSLLSTTFNGIVLDWNYRRLQGGYGPGTRHKPSFPIEQARLQICLPLIILSATAILGYALLMSLVTHPPLSYALSLIFTISFAITAAYNIMNILIVDLYYATPATAMAANNLVRCFLGAGATGLVHPAIVRWGNGRIMILLLLIIGIATARIDPLLPTYQQILHLRYPLTPWVQPGDTLLMSDTHPLPTLSTLGLIPTETYLLLFLDLDVIYSHNSTVILHWYQPDLIFSNATPPTTDTHTQTATPVPPPPLNNLNQEPILTPHPSSPPTHTASYIPPQPPPHSHHRYVYLLYQQPPTYIFPTCFDYIFPPTAHARAGFDVRQFTAVAGLGGPVAGNYFFVLFDGGSSSGGMGMETGTGTGTGTMTMTMTGGTGDGKGRGTPTTTIEYMSPSHQINGILFPL
;
A
#
# COMPACT_ATOMS: atom_id res chain seq x y z
N MET A 1 6.24 -9.88 -23.04
CA MET A 1 6.15 -9.89 -24.51
C MET A 1 7.26 -9.01 -25.04
N SER A 2 7.96 -9.42 -26.09
CA SER A 2 9.14 -8.72 -26.63
C SER A 2 8.83 -7.31 -27.16
N SER A 3 9.77 -6.37 -27.11
CA SER A 3 9.75 -5.11 -27.87
C SER A 3 11.01 -4.97 -28.70
N GLY A 4 11.03 -3.99 -29.59
CA GLY A 4 12.14 -3.78 -30.52
C GLY A 4 11.76 -2.80 -31.62
N THR A 5 12.51 -2.85 -32.72
CA THR A 5 12.26 -2.01 -33.90
C THR A 5 12.06 -2.89 -35.12
N LEU A 6 10.95 -2.69 -35.82
CA LEU A 6 10.67 -3.28 -37.13
C LEU A 6 11.18 -2.32 -38.21
N TYR A 7 12.15 -2.76 -39.00
CA TYR A 7 12.66 -2.00 -40.14
C TYR A 7 11.86 -2.36 -41.40
N VAL A 8 11.22 -1.35 -42.00
CA VAL A 8 10.40 -1.50 -43.21
C VAL A 8 11.06 -0.72 -44.36
N LYS A 9 11.41 -1.41 -45.45
CA LYS A 9 11.88 -0.77 -46.69
C LYS A 9 10.73 -0.71 -47.70
N ASP A 10 10.33 0.49 -48.09
CA ASP A 10 9.36 0.70 -49.17
C ASP A 10 10.11 0.65 -50.52
N SER A 11 9.92 -0.41 -51.30
CA SER A 11 10.58 -0.57 -52.60
C SER A 11 10.15 0.46 -53.64
N ARG A 12 8.99 1.12 -53.47
CA ARG A 12 8.47 2.12 -54.41
C ARG A 12 9.24 3.44 -54.33
N THR A 13 9.71 3.77 -53.13
CA THR A 13 10.45 5.02 -52.85
C THR A 13 11.89 4.76 -52.43
N ASN A 14 12.26 3.49 -52.24
CA ASN A 14 13.48 3.04 -51.56
C ASN A 14 13.69 3.61 -50.14
N ALA A 15 12.68 4.26 -49.56
CA ALA A 15 12.74 4.82 -48.22
C ALA A 15 12.67 3.71 -47.18
N GLN A 16 13.43 3.88 -46.10
CA GLN A 16 13.38 3.00 -44.94
C GLN A 16 12.66 3.68 -43.79
N TYR A 17 11.90 2.90 -43.02
CA TYR A 17 11.10 3.36 -41.91
C TYR A 17 11.31 2.45 -40.71
N GLU A 18 11.46 3.05 -39.54
CA GLU A 18 11.54 2.35 -38.27
C GLU A 18 10.19 2.35 -37.57
N ILE A 19 9.64 1.19 -37.28
CA ILE A 19 8.36 1.06 -36.58
C ILE A 19 8.61 0.42 -35.22
N PRO A 20 8.25 1.07 -34.10
CA PRO A 20 8.46 0.49 -32.78
C PRO A 20 7.54 -0.71 -32.56
N ILE A 21 8.13 -1.85 -32.22
CA ILE A 21 7.44 -3.00 -31.67
C ILE A 21 7.30 -2.76 -30.17
N ARG A 22 6.07 -2.81 -29.64
CA ARG A 22 5.76 -2.69 -28.21
C ARG A 22 4.94 -3.90 -27.80
N ARG A 23 5.48 -4.72 -26.89
CA ARG A 23 4.81 -5.94 -26.40
C ARG A 23 4.33 -6.85 -27.54
N ASN A 24 5.23 -7.12 -28.48
CA ASN A 24 5.06 -7.97 -29.66
C ASN A 24 3.94 -7.49 -30.61
N ALA A 25 3.63 -6.19 -30.58
CA ALA A 25 2.68 -5.56 -31.47
C ALA A 25 3.26 -4.25 -32.04
N VAL A 26 2.82 -3.88 -33.24
CA VAL A 26 3.13 -2.59 -33.87
C VAL A 26 1.87 -1.75 -33.96
N SER A 27 1.99 -0.44 -33.76
CA SER A 27 0.85 0.47 -33.93
C SER A 27 0.51 0.61 -35.41
N ALA A 28 -0.73 0.27 -35.79
CA ALA A 28 -1.20 0.43 -37.17
C ALA A 28 -1.13 1.89 -37.66
N LEU A 29 -1.16 2.86 -36.75
CA LEU A 29 -1.01 4.28 -37.07
C LEU A 29 0.42 4.65 -37.50
N ASP A 30 1.42 3.85 -37.15
CA ASP A 30 2.81 4.13 -37.50
C ASP A 30 3.09 3.85 -38.98
N PHE A 31 2.26 3.04 -39.64
CA PHE A 31 2.31 2.83 -41.09
C PHE A 31 1.82 4.04 -41.90
N LYS A 32 1.04 4.94 -41.30
CA LYS A 32 0.53 6.15 -41.99
C LYS A 32 1.63 7.10 -42.49
N LYS A 33 2.84 7.00 -41.94
CA LYS A 33 3.99 7.80 -42.40
C LYS A 33 4.57 7.30 -43.73
N ILE A 34 4.27 6.06 -44.13
CA ILE A 34 4.73 5.46 -45.38
C ILE A 34 3.79 5.89 -46.50
N LYS A 35 4.30 6.63 -47.49
CA LYS A 35 3.53 7.18 -48.61
C LYS A 35 4.15 6.78 -49.95
N ALA A 36 3.32 6.55 -50.96
CA ALA A 36 3.78 6.29 -52.32
C ALA A 36 4.38 7.56 -52.97
N SER A 37 5.25 7.40 -53.97
CA SER A 37 5.84 8.50 -54.74
C SER A 37 4.75 9.34 -55.42
N GLY A 38 4.91 10.66 -55.47
CA GLY A 38 3.95 11.58 -56.11
C GLY A 38 3.85 11.43 -57.64
N VAL A 39 4.83 10.81 -58.28
CA VAL A 39 4.98 10.76 -59.75
C VAL A 39 4.78 9.33 -60.24
N GLY A 40 3.78 9.10 -61.11
CA GLY A 40 3.53 7.81 -61.77
C GLY A 40 2.77 6.77 -60.95
N THR A 41 2.16 7.14 -59.81
CA THR A 41 1.38 6.24 -58.92
C THR A 41 -0.11 6.54 -58.98
N ASP A 42 -0.94 5.57 -58.57
CA ASP A 42 -2.39 5.76 -58.48
C ASP A 42 -2.72 6.86 -57.45
N ARG A 43 -3.64 7.77 -57.77
CA ARG A 43 -4.09 8.80 -56.82
C ARG A 43 -4.70 8.18 -55.55
N ALA A 44 -5.21 6.96 -55.63
CA ALA A 44 -5.64 6.19 -54.48
C ALA A 44 -4.48 5.81 -53.52
N ASP A 45 -3.22 5.84 -53.98
CA ASP A 45 -2.04 5.64 -53.12
C ASP A 45 -1.56 6.93 -52.44
N GLN A 46 -2.13 8.08 -52.84
CA GLN A 46 -1.82 9.41 -52.31
C GLN A 46 -2.87 9.93 -51.32
N VAL A 47 -3.84 9.10 -50.88
CA VAL A 47 -4.82 9.54 -49.88
C VAL A 47 -4.09 10.04 -48.63
N ALA A 48 -4.56 11.15 -48.06
CA ALA A 48 -3.93 11.88 -46.95
C ALA A 48 -3.53 11.06 -45.70
N GLY A 49 -3.97 9.80 -45.60
CA GLY A 49 -3.72 8.90 -44.48
C GLY A 49 -2.53 7.94 -44.58
N GLY A 50 -1.84 7.77 -45.73
CA GLY A 50 -0.68 6.86 -45.88
C GLY A 50 -1.00 5.35 -45.91
N LEU A 51 0.03 4.49 -45.78
CA LEU A 51 -0.07 3.03 -45.86
C LEU A 51 -0.97 2.47 -44.74
N ARG A 52 -1.84 1.51 -45.10
CA ARG A 52 -2.82 0.90 -44.20
C ARG A 52 -2.49 -0.57 -43.98
N VAL A 53 -2.77 -1.06 -42.77
CA VAL A 53 -2.74 -2.48 -42.46
C VAL A 53 -4.08 -3.09 -42.87
N HIS A 54 -4.03 -4.12 -43.70
CA HIS A 54 -5.21 -4.90 -44.10
C HIS A 54 -5.16 -6.26 -43.40
N ASP A 55 -5.93 -6.41 -42.32
CA ASP A 55 -6.04 -7.65 -41.54
C ASP A 55 -7.53 -8.05 -41.37
N PRO A 56 -8.13 -8.67 -42.41
CA PRO A 56 -9.52 -9.10 -42.37
C PRO A 56 -9.81 -10.04 -41.20
N GLY A 57 -10.78 -9.65 -40.36
CA GLY A 57 -11.15 -10.41 -39.17
C GLY A 57 -10.21 -10.21 -37.97
N LEU A 58 -9.22 -9.30 -38.07
CA LEU A 58 -8.28 -8.96 -37.00
C LEU A 58 -7.45 -10.16 -36.54
N GLN A 59 -7.03 -11.02 -37.48
CA GLN A 59 -6.40 -12.31 -37.17
C GLN A 59 -5.09 -12.15 -36.40
N ASN A 60 -4.38 -11.05 -36.65
CA ASN A 60 -3.12 -10.71 -36.00
C ASN A 60 -3.11 -9.27 -35.46
N THR A 61 -4.28 -8.70 -35.18
CA THR A 61 -4.41 -7.32 -34.70
C THR A 61 -4.83 -7.30 -33.24
N THR A 62 -3.94 -6.78 -32.38
CA THR A 62 -4.28 -6.41 -31.01
C THR A 62 -5.06 -5.09 -31.01
N VAL A 63 -6.33 -5.14 -30.62
CA VAL A 63 -7.23 -3.99 -30.69
C VAL A 63 -7.25 -3.13 -29.44
N VAL A 64 -6.96 -3.72 -28.28
CA VAL A 64 -6.93 -3.01 -26.99
C VAL A 64 -5.89 -3.68 -26.10
N GLU A 65 -5.27 -2.88 -25.25
CA GLU A 65 -4.46 -3.36 -24.14
C GLU A 65 -5.36 -3.54 -22.92
N THR A 66 -5.30 -4.70 -22.27
CA THR A 66 -6.16 -5.03 -21.13
C THR A 66 -5.41 -5.82 -20.08
N ALA A 67 -5.78 -5.62 -18.82
CA ALA A 67 -5.22 -6.32 -17.67
C ALA A 67 -6.23 -7.27 -16.99
N ILE A 68 -7.32 -7.64 -17.67
CA ILE A 68 -8.45 -8.38 -17.07
C ILE A 68 -8.21 -9.89 -17.03
N SER A 69 -7.83 -10.49 -18.16
CA SER A 69 -7.56 -11.92 -18.24
C SER A 69 -6.35 -12.21 -19.12
N PHE A 70 -5.74 -13.36 -18.88
CA PHE A 70 -4.65 -13.88 -19.67
C PHE A 70 -4.82 -15.39 -19.83
N SER A 71 -4.65 -15.88 -21.05
CA SER A 71 -4.76 -17.31 -21.36
C SER A 71 -3.55 -17.77 -22.15
N ASP A 72 -2.93 -18.86 -21.71
CA ASP A 72 -1.81 -19.54 -22.37
C ASP A 72 -2.09 -21.04 -22.40
N HIS A 73 -2.45 -21.55 -23.57
CA HIS A 73 -2.78 -22.96 -23.75
C HIS A 73 -1.57 -23.89 -23.71
N GLU A 74 -0.39 -23.42 -24.11
CA GLU A 74 0.82 -24.26 -24.08
C GLU A 74 1.18 -24.61 -22.63
N ARG A 75 0.86 -23.70 -21.71
CA ARG A 75 1.06 -23.86 -20.26
C ARG A 75 -0.21 -24.28 -19.51
N ASN A 76 -1.30 -24.58 -20.20
CA ASN A 76 -2.63 -24.85 -19.62
C ASN A 76 -3.06 -23.80 -18.58
N LEU A 77 -2.76 -22.54 -18.82
CA LEU A 77 -2.90 -21.44 -17.87
C LEU A 77 -4.06 -20.53 -18.29
N LEU A 78 -5.02 -20.34 -17.39
CA LEU A 78 -6.05 -19.31 -17.51
C LEU A 78 -6.04 -18.47 -16.22
N LEU A 79 -5.80 -17.17 -16.38
CA LEU A 79 -5.69 -16.22 -15.29
C LEU A 79 -6.74 -15.12 -15.41
N PHE A 80 -7.33 -14.79 -14.27
CA PHE A 80 -8.21 -13.63 -14.09
C PHE A 80 -7.58 -12.69 -13.09
N ARG A 81 -7.17 -11.49 -13.54
CA ARG A 81 -6.41 -10.53 -12.73
C ARG A 81 -5.19 -11.14 -12.00
N GLY A 82 -4.59 -12.18 -12.58
CA GLY A 82 -3.46 -12.91 -12.00
C GLY A 82 -3.82 -14.13 -11.14
N TYR A 83 -5.10 -14.39 -10.86
CA TYR A 83 -5.57 -15.57 -10.11
C TYR A 83 -5.81 -16.76 -11.04
N SER A 84 -5.38 -17.96 -10.63
CA SER A 84 -5.64 -19.19 -11.38
C SER A 84 -7.08 -19.67 -11.21
N LEU A 85 -7.53 -20.55 -12.11
CA LEU A 85 -8.82 -21.21 -11.99
C LEU A 85 -8.98 -22.00 -10.68
N GLU A 86 -7.91 -22.62 -10.19
CA GLU A 86 -7.95 -23.40 -8.95
C GLU A 86 -8.22 -22.50 -7.74
N GLN A 87 -7.58 -21.32 -7.70
CA GLN A 87 -7.77 -20.34 -6.63
C GLN A 87 -9.19 -19.77 -6.60
N LEU A 88 -9.82 -19.66 -7.77
CA LEU A 88 -11.17 -19.13 -7.92
C LEU A 88 -12.26 -20.22 -7.91
N TRP A 89 -11.88 -21.50 -7.80
CA TRP A 89 -12.82 -22.60 -8.02
C TRP A 89 -14.00 -22.59 -7.04
N GLU A 90 -13.77 -22.14 -5.81
CA GLU A 90 -14.79 -22.01 -4.76
C GLU A 90 -15.41 -20.60 -4.65
N SER A 91 -15.06 -19.69 -5.56
CA SER A 91 -15.60 -18.34 -5.59
C SER A 91 -17.07 -18.30 -6.04
N ASP A 92 -17.82 -17.37 -5.45
CA ASP A 92 -19.18 -17.03 -5.90
C ASP A 92 -19.14 -15.96 -7.01
N PHE A 93 -20.30 -15.65 -7.58
CA PHE A 93 -20.43 -14.62 -8.62
C PHE A 93 -19.91 -13.26 -8.15
N GLU A 94 -20.27 -12.86 -6.94
CA GLU A 94 -19.87 -11.58 -6.35
C GLU A 94 -18.35 -11.49 -6.19
N ASP A 95 -17.69 -12.61 -5.87
CA ASP A 95 -16.24 -12.68 -5.73
C ASP A 95 -15.54 -12.36 -7.05
N VAL A 96 -15.96 -13.03 -8.12
CA VAL A 96 -15.34 -12.90 -9.44
C VAL A 96 -15.77 -11.64 -10.17
N LEU A 97 -17.02 -11.21 -10.05
CA LEU A 97 -17.44 -9.91 -10.53
C LEU A 97 -16.60 -8.82 -9.88
N HIS A 98 -16.37 -8.92 -8.57
CA HIS A 98 -15.60 -7.90 -7.87
C HIS A 98 -14.13 -7.87 -8.31
N LEU A 99 -13.54 -9.06 -8.43
CA LEU A 99 -12.19 -9.24 -8.94
C LEU A 99 -12.03 -8.63 -10.34
N LEU A 100 -12.90 -9.00 -11.29
CA LEU A 100 -12.74 -8.58 -12.69
C LEU A 100 -12.97 -7.07 -12.86
N VAL A 101 -14.05 -6.53 -12.29
CA VAL A 101 -14.47 -5.13 -12.51
C VAL A 101 -13.59 -4.14 -11.74
N TRP A 102 -13.31 -4.41 -10.46
CA TRP A 102 -12.57 -3.48 -9.59
C TRP A 102 -11.11 -3.87 -9.38
N GLY A 103 -10.68 -5.05 -9.82
CA GLY A 103 -9.26 -5.45 -9.86
C GLY A 103 -8.74 -6.09 -8.58
N SER A 104 -9.60 -6.36 -7.59
CA SER A 104 -9.21 -6.96 -6.31
C SER A 104 -10.22 -8.02 -5.87
N TYR A 105 -9.77 -9.14 -5.32
CA TYR A 105 -10.66 -10.12 -4.71
C TYR A 105 -11.35 -9.50 -3.47
N PRO A 106 -12.68 -9.64 -3.29
CA PRO A 106 -13.38 -8.91 -2.24
C PRO A 106 -13.14 -9.47 -0.84
N THR A 107 -13.16 -8.59 0.14
CA THR A 107 -13.36 -8.98 1.55
C THR A 107 -14.80 -9.45 1.79
N VAL A 108 -15.04 -10.15 2.89
CA VAL A 108 -16.40 -10.63 3.26
C VAL A 108 -17.41 -9.49 3.33
N LEU A 109 -17.01 -8.29 3.78
CA LEU A 109 -17.88 -7.12 3.84
C LEU A 109 -18.18 -6.57 2.44
N GLN A 110 -17.17 -6.44 1.58
CA GLN A 110 -17.35 -6.00 0.19
C GLN A 110 -18.24 -6.97 -0.60
N ARG A 111 -18.07 -8.28 -0.39
CA ARG A 111 -18.93 -9.30 -0.99
C ARG A 111 -20.39 -9.16 -0.55
N LYS A 112 -20.64 -8.96 0.76
CA LYS A 112 -21.98 -8.75 1.30
C LYS A 112 -22.63 -7.46 0.78
N ASP A 113 -21.87 -6.36 0.73
CA ASP A 113 -22.33 -5.09 0.19
C ASP A 113 -22.66 -5.19 -1.30
N LEU A 114 -21.81 -5.85 -2.09
CA LEU A 114 -22.05 -6.09 -3.51
C LEU A 114 -23.30 -6.97 -3.73
N ASN A 115 -23.44 -8.06 -2.97
CA ASN A 115 -24.64 -8.91 -2.99
C ASN A 115 -25.90 -8.10 -2.67
N HIS A 116 -25.85 -7.26 -1.65
CA HIS A 116 -26.96 -6.38 -1.27
C HIS A 116 -27.31 -5.40 -2.40
N LYS A 117 -26.33 -4.68 -2.93
CA LYS A 117 -26.52 -3.72 -4.03
C LYS A 117 -27.08 -4.37 -5.29
N LEU A 118 -26.59 -5.56 -5.66
CA LEU A 118 -27.12 -6.32 -6.79
C LEU A 118 -28.59 -6.71 -6.54
N THR A 119 -28.91 -7.21 -5.36
CA THR A 119 -30.29 -7.64 -5.04
C THR A 119 -31.26 -6.47 -5.02
N GLU A 120 -30.89 -5.32 -4.43
CA GLU A 120 -31.72 -4.12 -4.47
C GLU A 120 -31.90 -3.60 -5.90
N ALA A 121 -30.87 -3.68 -6.74
CA ALA A 121 -30.96 -3.30 -8.14
C ALA A 121 -31.89 -4.23 -8.94
N MET A 122 -31.92 -5.54 -8.62
CA MET A 122 -32.86 -6.49 -9.22
C MET A 122 -34.31 -6.17 -8.81
N LEU A 123 -34.54 -5.89 -7.52
CA LEU A 123 -35.87 -5.49 -7.01
C LEU A 123 -36.37 -4.18 -7.62
N ALA A 124 -35.46 -3.32 -8.07
CA ALA A 124 -35.78 -2.03 -8.69
C ALA A 124 -36.08 -2.11 -10.20
N VAL A 125 -36.12 -3.31 -10.81
CA VAL A 125 -36.49 -3.49 -12.21
C VAL A 125 -38.00 -3.19 -12.40
N PRO A 126 -38.38 -2.27 -13.29
CA PRO A 126 -39.79 -1.89 -13.47
C PRO A 126 -40.66 -3.01 -14.02
N GLU A 127 -41.92 -3.07 -13.59
CA GLU A 127 -42.92 -4.05 -14.07
C GLU A 127 -43.17 -3.95 -15.59
N SER A 128 -42.96 -2.77 -16.20
CA SER A 128 -43.04 -2.60 -17.65
C SER A 128 -42.12 -3.56 -18.42
N VAL A 129 -40.94 -3.88 -17.87
CA VAL A 129 -40.00 -4.85 -18.46
C VAL A 129 -40.63 -6.24 -18.52
N GLN A 130 -41.27 -6.66 -17.43
CA GLN A 130 -42.00 -7.92 -17.35
C GLN A 130 -43.16 -7.96 -18.35
N ARG A 131 -43.97 -6.90 -18.40
CA ARG A 131 -45.09 -6.81 -19.36
C ARG A 131 -44.61 -6.86 -20.81
N THR A 132 -43.49 -6.22 -21.14
CA THR A 132 -42.90 -6.28 -22.50
C THR A 132 -42.55 -7.71 -22.88
N ILE A 133 -41.87 -8.46 -22.00
CA ILE A 133 -41.50 -9.86 -22.27
C ILE A 133 -42.75 -10.74 -22.41
N GLN A 134 -43.72 -10.60 -21.50
CA GLN A 134 -44.95 -11.40 -21.48
C GLN A 134 -45.89 -11.09 -22.67
N SER A 135 -45.79 -9.89 -23.25
CA SER A 135 -46.57 -9.52 -24.43
C SER A 135 -46.13 -10.22 -25.72
N LEU A 136 -44.92 -10.79 -25.73
CA LEU A 136 -44.38 -11.55 -26.85
C LEU A 136 -44.69 -13.06 -26.68
N PRO A 137 -44.80 -13.84 -27.78
CA PRO A 137 -45.10 -15.27 -27.68
C PRO A 137 -44.07 -16.03 -26.82
N SER A 138 -44.53 -16.93 -25.94
CA SER A 138 -43.65 -17.79 -25.13
C SER A 138 -42.84 -18.80 -25.97
N THR A 139 -43.22 -19.03 -27.23
CA THR A 139 -42.47 -19.83 -28.21
C THR A 139 -41.34 -19.06 -28.89
N THR A 140 -41.21 -17.76 -28.62
CA THR A 140 -40.11 -16.95 -29.17
C THR A 140 -38.79 -17.47 -28.65
N THR A 141 -37.76 -17.48 -29.50
CA THR A 141 -36.40 -17.81 -29.07
C THR A 141 -35.95 -16.87 -27.94
N PRO A 142 -35.09 -17.31 -27.00
CA PRO A 142 -34.81 -16.52 -25.80
C PRO A 142 -34.19 -15.14 -26.05
N LEU A 143 -33.29 -15.01 -27.02
CA LEU A 143 -32.48 -13.81 -27.18
C LEU A 143 -33.29 -12.57 -27.61
N PRO A 144 -34.22 -12.64 -28.60
CA PRO A 144 -35.13 -11.53 -28.88
C PRO A 144 -35.91 -11.04 -27.66
N LEU A 145 -36.35 -11.96 -26.79
CA LEU A 145 -37.04 -11.60 -25.54
C LEU A 145 -36.09 -10.89 -24.57
N ILE A 146 -34.84 -11.35 -24.46
CA ILE A 146 -33.81 -10.69 -23.62
C ILE A 146 -33.52 -9.28 -24.13
N ILE A 147 -33.33 -9.10 -25.44
CA ILE A 147 -33.09 -7.78 -26.04
C ILE A 147 -34.29 -6.86 -25.82
N ALA A 148 -35.51 -7.36 -25.98
CA ALA A 148 -36.73 -6.60 -25.72
C ALA A 148 -36.81 -6.16 -24.24
N GLY A 149 -36.52 -7.05 -23.30
CA GLY A 149 -36.49 -6.74 -21.87
C GLY A 149 -35.44 -5.69 -21.50
N LEU A 150 -34.20 -5.84 -21.99
CA LEU A 150 -33.13 -4.87 -21.75
C LEU A 150 -33.44 -3.50 -22.37
N SER A 151 -34.00 -3.48 -23.58
CA SER A 151 -34.43 -2.26 -24.26
C SER A 151 -35.56 -1.56 -23.50
N ALA A 152 -36.54 -2.33 -23.00
CA ALA A 152 -37.62 -1.80 -22.18
C ALA A 152 -37.09 -1.19 -20.86
N TYR A 153 -36.11 -1.82 -20.22
CA TYR A 153 -35.50 -1.27 -19.01
C TYR A 153 -34.76 0.04 -19.31
N LEU A 154 -33.97 0.09 -20.39
CA LEU A 154 -33.26 1.30 -20.79
C LEU A 154 -34.23 2.43 -21.14
N ALA A 155 -35.35 2.13 -21.81
CA ALA A 155 -36.41 3.09 -22.08
C ALA A 155 -37.06 3.67 -20.81
N CYS A 156 -37.11 2.89 -19.73
CA CYS A 156 -37.58 3.36 -18.42
C CYS A 156 -36.54 4.20 -17.66
N ARG A 157 -35.28 4.24 -18.11
CA ARG A 157 -34.17 4.95 -17.45
C ARG A 157 -33.38 5.83 -18.42
N PRO A 158 -33.99 6.91 -18.96
CA PRO A 158 -33.30 7.82 -19.88
C PRO A 158 -32.06 8.48 -19.26
N ASN A 159 -31.99 8.59 -17.92
CA ASN A 159 -30.84 9.13 -17.19
C ASN A 159 -29.56 8.29 -17.32
N MET A 160 -29.65 7.06 -17.81
CA MET A 160 -28.50 6.21 -18.15
C MET A 160 -27.96 6.47 -19.56
N ILE A 161 -28.72 7.16 -20.41
CA ILE A 161 -28.35 7.39 -21.80
C ILE A 161 -27.49 8.68 -21.86
N PRO A 162 -26.20 8.59 -22.23
CA PRO A 162 -25.28 9.73 -22.22
C PRO A 162 -25.78 10.92 -23.05
N THR A 163 -26.30 10.68 -24.25
CA THR A 163 -26.84 11.74 -25.11
C THR A 163 -28.07 12.44 -24.53
N SER A 164 -28.81 11.79 -23.63
CA SER A 164 -29.99 12.37 -22.97
C SER A 164 -29.65 13.16 -21.70
N ARG A 165 -28.42 13.02 -21.17
CA ARG A 165 -28.02 13.62 -19.88
C ARG A 165 -26.69 14.38 -19.94
N ASP A 166 -25.61 13.68 -20.25
CA ASP A 166 -24.25 14.23 -20.39
C ASP A 166 -23.42 13.27 -21.26
N ALA A 167 -22.84 13.78 -22.34
CA ALA A 167 -22.00 12.99 -23.25
C ALA A 167 -20.80 12.34 -22.54
N ASN A 168 -20.33 12.89 -21.41
CA ASN A 168 -19.23 12.36 -20.62
C ASN A 168 -19.67 11.65 -19.33
N LEU A 169 -20.96 11.31 -19.19
CA LEU A 169 -21.57 10.76 -17.97
C LEU A 169 -20.70 9.71 -17.23
N TYR A 170 -20.18 8.73 -17.97
CA TYR A 170 -19.40 7.62 -17.43
C TYR A 170 -17.88 7.86 -17.39
N ARG A 171 -17.40 8.97 -17.97
CA ARG A 171 -15.98 9.37 -17.96
C ARG A 171 -15.65 10.34 -16.83
N SER A 172 -16.60 11.18 -16.43
CA SER A 172 -16.40 12.23 -15.42
C SER A 172 -16.65 11.75 -14.00
N ASN A 173 -17.48 10.71 -13.80
CA ASN A 173 -17.90 10.25 -12.48
C ASN A 173 -17.83 8.72 -12.36
N MET A 174 -16.88 8.23 -11.58
CA MET A 174 -16.67 6.78 -11.39
C MET A 174 -17.80 6.10 -10.59
N GLU A 175 -18.44 6.81 -9.67
CA GLU A 175 -19.56 6.25 -8.90
C GLU A 175 -20.75 5.96 -9.81
N VAL A 176 -21.02 6.84 -10.77
CA VAL A 176 -22.08 6.63 -11.77
C VAL A 176 -21.75 5.45 -12.69
N THR A 177 -20.48 5.31 -13.08
CA THR A 177 -19.99 4.17 -13.89
C THR A 177 -20.16 2.84 -13.15
N ASP A 178 -19.71 2.77 -11.90
CA ASP A 178 -19.80 1.55 -11.10
C ASP A 178 -21.26 1.19 -10.77
N HIS A 179 -22.10 2.19 -10.51
CA HIS A 179 -23.53 1.99 -10.30
C HIS A 179 -24.24 1.49 -11.57
N ALA A 180 -23.87 1.98 -12.76
CA ALA A 180 -24.42 1.52 -14.03
C ALA A 180 -24.05 0.05 -14.32
N ILE A 181 -22.86 -0.40 -13.91
CA ILE A 181 -22.45 -1.80 -14.00
C ILE A 181 -23.34 -2.68 -13.12
N ILE A 182 -23.54 -2.30 -11.85
CA ILE A 182 -24.41 -3.03 -10.92
C ILE A 182 -25.84 -3.13 -11.49
N GLN A 183 -26.38 -2.03 -12.01
CA GLN A 183 -27.70 -2.01 -12.64
C GLN A 183 -27.78 -2.92 -13.86
N THR A 184 -26.76 -2.92 -14.71
CA THR A 184 -26.69 -3.73 -15.94
C THR A 184 -26.64 -5.22 -15.62
N VAL A 185 -25.84 -5.61 -14.62
CA VAL A 185 -25.75 -6.99 -14.15
C VAL A 185 -27.07 -7.45 -13.53
N ALA A 186 -27.68 -6.62 -12.67
CA ALA A 186 -28.93 -6.93 -12.02
C ALA A 186 -30.11 -7.06 -13.00
N VAL A 187 -30.26 -6.12 -13.95
CA VAL A 187 -31.36 -6.20 -14.93
C VAL A 187 -31.21 -7.42 -15.83
N TYR A 188 -29.99 -7.80 -16.20
CA TYR A 188 -29.77 -9.00 -16.99
C TYR A 188 -30.27 -10.25 -16.26
N ALA A 189 -29.99 -10.39 -14.96
CA ALA A 189 -30.48 -11.50 -14.15
C ALA A 189 -32.01 -11.59 -14.12
N VAL A 190 -32.67 -10.44 -13.93
CA VAL A 190 -34.14 -10.37 -13.90
C VAL A 190 -34.74 -10.71 -15.26
N VAL A 191 -34.20 -10.14 -16.34
CA VAL A 191 -34.65 -10.42 -17.71
C VAL A 191 -34.42 -11.89 -18.07
N PHE A 192 -33.28 -12.47 -17.74
CA PHE A 192 -33.01 -13.90 -17.91
C PHE A 192 -34.07 -14.75 -17.19
N GLY A 193 -34.38 -14.42 -15.94
CA GLY A 193 -35.39 -15.12 -15.15
C GLY A 193 -36.80 -15.01 -15.73
N LEU A 194 -37.19 -13.81 -16.13
CA LEU A 194 -38.47 -13.52 -16.78
C LEU A 194 -38.62 -14.32 -18.08
N VAL A 195 -37.59 -14.33 -18.93
CA VAL A 195 -37.60 -15.06 -20.20
C VAL A 195 -37.71 -16.56 -19.99
N ASN A 196 -36.91 -17.14 -19.09
CA ASN A 196 -36.96 -18.58 -18.83
C ASN A 196 -38.31 -19.00 -18.25
N SER A 197 -38.84 -18.21 -17.31
CA SER A 197 -40.14 -18.47 -16.69
C SER A 197 -41.29 -18.36 -17.70
N HIS A 198 -41.28 -17.33 -18.55
CA HIS A 198 -42.27 -17.12 -19.61
C HIS A 198 -42.27 -18.26 -20.62
N ARG A 199 -41.10 -18.70 -21.09
CA ARG A 199 -40.97 -19.81 -22.04
C ARG A 199 -41.43 -21.15 -21.44
N LYS A 200 -41.13 -21.39 -20.16
CA LYS A 200 -41.57 -22.60 -19.43
C LYS A 200 -43.04 -22.56 -18.98
N GLY A 201 -43.71 -21.42 -19.08
CA GLY A 201 -45.08 -21.24 -18.58
C GLY A 201 -45.19 -21.32 -17.05
N VAL A 202 -44.11 -21.01 -16.33
CA VAL A 202 -44.09 -20.99 -14.86
C VAL A 202 -44.18 -19.55 -14.33
N PRO A 203 -44.78 -19.33 -13.14
CA PRO A 203 -44.83 -18.00 -12.53
C PRO A 203 -43.43 -17.45 -12.22
N PHE A 204 -43.20 -16.17 -12.51
CA PHE A 204 -41.97 -15.50 -12.14
C PHE A 204 -41.92 -15.25 -10.62
N THR A 205 -40.81 -15.66 -9.99
CA THR A 205 -40.57 -15.44 -8.56
C THR A 205 -39.54 -14.31 -8.38
N PRO A 206 -39.86 -13.21 -7.68
CA PRO A 206 -38.90 -12.13 -7.43
C PRO A 206 -37.65 -12.56 -6.65
N PRO A 207 -36.52 -11.83 -6.76
CA PRO A 207 -35.31 -12.13 -6.01
C PRO A 207 -35.52 -11.88 -4.51
N THR A 208 -34.77 -12.59 -3.67
CA THR A 208 -34.84 -12.52 -2.21
C THR A 208 -33.54 -11.98 -1.62
N ARG A 209 -33.65 -11.11 -0.61
CA ARG A 209 -32.50 -10.58 0.13
C ARG A 209 -31.77 -11.69 0.88
N GLY A 210 -30.44 -11.62 0.94
CA GLY A 210 -29.59 -12.57 1.66
C GLY A 210 -29.30 -13.87 0.91
N LYS A 211 -29.77 -14.00 -0.34
CA LYS A 211 -29.42 -15.09 -1.28
C LYS A 211 -28.29 -14.64 -2.18
N SER A 212 -27.43 -15.57 -2.62
CA SER A 212 -26.38 -15.25 -3.60
C SER A 212 -26.98 -14.82 -4.94
N TYR A 213 -26.19 -14.15 -5.77
CA TYR A 213 -26.62 -13.74 -7.10
C TYR A 213 -27.14 -14.93 -7.93
N TYR A 214 -26.45 -16.08 -7.90
CA TYR A 214 -26.87 -17.27 -8.65
C TYR A 214 -28.07 -17.98 -8.04
N GLU A 215 -28.22 -17.99 -6.71
CA GLU A 215 -29.47 -18.48 -6.09
C GLU A 215 -30.68 -17.64 -6.56
N ASN A 216 -30.54 -16.31 -6.60
CA ASN A 216 -31.57 -15.42 -7.10
C ASN A 216 -31.82 -15.63 -8.61
N LEU A 217 -30.78 -15.79 -9.42
CA LEU A 217 -30.91 -16.11 -10.84
C LEU A 217 -31.72 -17.40 -11.07
N PHE A 218 -31.40 -18.48 -10.35
CA PHE A 218 -32.11 -19.76 -10.47
C PHE A 218 -33.56 -19.65 -10.04
N THR A 219 -33.81 -18.96 -8.92
CA THR A 219 -35.16 -18.71 -8.39
C THR A 219 -36.01 -17.95 -9.40
N MET A 220 -35.50 -16.83 -9.90
CA MET A 220 -36.19 -16.00 -10.91
C MET A 220 -36.42 -16.74 -12.23
N ALA A 221 -35.55 -17.68 -12.58
CA ALA A 221 -35.66 -18.50 -13.79
C ALA A 221 -36.55 -19.73 -13.62
N GLY A 222 -37.15 -19.95 -12.44
CA GLY A 222 -37.95 -21.16 -12.18
C GLY A 222 -37.13 -22.46 -12.24
N MET A 223 -35.82 -22.38 -11.99
CA MET A 223 -34.89 -23.52 -11.93
C MET A 223 -34.73 -23.99 -10.48
N ILE A 224 -35.86 -24.28 -9.84
CA ILE A 224 -35.95 -24.67 -8.43
C ILE A 224 -36.72 -25.98 -8.30
N ASP A 225 -36.45 -26.72 -7.23
CA ASP A 225 -37.26 -27.87 -6.85
C ASP A 225 -38.66 -27.40 -6.41
N PRO A 226 -39.76 -27.89 -7.03
CA PRO A 226 -41.12 -27.47 -6.70
C PRO A 226 -41.53 -27.74 -5.25
N THR A 227 -40.92 -28.73 -4.59
CA THR A 227 -41.23 -29.13 -3.21
C THR A 227 -40.49 -28.27 -2.18
N THR A 228 -39.22 -27.96 -2.43
CA THR A 228 -38.39 -27.20 -1.47
C THR A 228 -38.37 -25.70 -1.76
N GLY A 229 -38.74 -25.29 -2.98
CA GLY A 229 -38.67 -23.92 -3.45
C GLY A 229 -37.23 -23.40 -3.62
N ARG A 230 -36.23 -24.30 -3.66
CA ARG A 230 -34.80 -23.94 -3.71
C ARG A 230 -34.10 -24.53 -4.93
N PRO A 231 -33.02 -23.90 -5.41
CA PRO A 231 -32.16 -24.50 -6.43
C PRO A 231 -31.58 -25.84 -5.96
N ASP A 232 -31.46 -26.80 -6.87
CA ASP A 232 -30.74 -28.04 -6.64
C ASP A 232 -29.24 -27.74 -6.36
N PRO A 233 -28.68 -28.17 -5.22
CA PRO A 233 -27.31 -27.79 -4.84
C PRO A 233 -26.22 -28.24 -5.82
N PRO A 234 -26.21 -29.50 -6.32
CA PRO A 234 -25.30 -29.91 -7.40
C PRO A 234 -25.40 -29.02 -8.64
N LYS A 235 -26.60 -28.75 -9.16
CA LYS A 235 -26.79 -27.90 -10.35
C LYS A 235 -26.30 -26.46 -10.14
N LEU A 236 -26.61 -25.88 -8.98
CA LEU A 236 -26.16 -24.54 -8.62
C LEU A 236 -24.63 -24.48 -8.51
N SER A 237 -24.01 -25.47 -7.88
CA SER A 237 -22.55 -25.59 -7.75
C SER A 237 -21.88 -25.75 -9.11
N SER A 238 -22.43 -26.57 -10.00
CA SER A 238 -21.92 -26.74 -11.38
C SER A 238 -22.01 -25.46 -12.20
N PHE A 239 -23.11 -24.70 -12.07
CA PHE A 239 -23.26 -23.40 -12.73
C PHE A 239 -22.21 -22.39 -12.24
N ARG A 240 -21.99 -22.34 -10.91
CA ARG A 240 -20.99 -21.47 -10.27
C ARG A 240 -19.57 -21.80 -10.73
N ARG A 241 -19.20 -23.09 -10.71
CA ARG A 241 -17.86 -23.54 -11.14
C ARG A 241 -17.62 -23.32 -12.63
N PHE A 242 -18.61 -23.57 -13.48
CA PHE A 242 -18.50 -23.27 -14.90
C PHE A 242 -18.31 -21.76 -15.17
N ALA A 243 -18.89 -20.90 -14.33
CA ALA A 243 -18.69 -19.46 -14.44
C ALA A 243 -17.23 -19.04 -14.30
N MET A 244 -16.39 -19.78 -13.55
CA MET A 244 -14.96 -19.48 -13.47
C MET A 244 -14.28 -19.60 -14.83
N LEU A 245 -14.73 -20.56 -15.64
CA LEU A 245 -14.18 -20.85 -16.97
C LEU A 245 -14.74 -19.92 -18.06
N ASN A 246 -15.84 -19.23 -17.77
CA ASN A 246 -16.60 -18.45 -18.74
C ASN A 246 -16.79 -16.97 -18.34
N SER A 247 -16.27 -16.55 -17.18
CA SER A 247 -16.41 -15.20 -16.64
C SER A 247 -15.83 -14.14 -17.57
N ASP A 248 -14.66 -14.41 -18.14
CA ASP A 248 -14.05 -13.64 -19.21
C ASP A 248 -13.22 -14.54 -20.15
N HIS A 249 -12.96 -14.06 -21.37
CA HIS A 249 -12.08 -14.77 -22.32
C HIS A 249 -11.34 -13.76 -23.23
N GLY A 250 -10.87 -12.67 -22.63
CA GLY A 250 -10.18 -11.58 -23.28
C GLY A 250 -11.02 -10.93 -24.38
N MET A 251 -10.41 -10.65 -25.53
CA MET A 251 -11.05 -10.01 -26.68
C MET A 251 -11.91 -10.96 -27.53
N ALA A 252 -12.69 -11.82 -26.86
CA ALA A 252 -13.75 -12.57 -27.50
C ALA A 252 -14.75 -11.63 -28.20
N LEU A 253 -15.47 -12.15 -29.19
CA LEU A 253 -16.35 -11.35 -30.05
C LEU A 253 -17.40 -10.55 -29.24
N THR A 254 -17.89 -11.12 -28.14
CA THR A 254 -18.79 -10.45 -27.18
C THR A 254 -18.20 -9.17 -26.58
N VAL A 255 -17.00 -9.26 -26.01
CA VAL A 255 -16.26 -8.12 -25.45
C VAL A 255 -15.92 -7.12 -26.54
N PHE A 256 -15.40 -7.59 -27.68
CA PHE A 256 -15.05 -6.71 -28.80
C PHE A 256 -16.24 -5.92 -29.34
N SER A 257 -17.40 -6.56 -29.48
CA SER A 257 -18.63 -5.90 -29.94
C SER A 257 -19.16 -4.89 -28.92
N ALA A 258 -19.08 -5.23 -27.62
CA ALA A 258 -19.41 -4.31 -26.54
C ALA A 258 -18.51 -3.07 -26.57
N LEU A 259 -17.19 -3.25 -26.71
CA LEU A 259 -16.22 -2.15 -26.75
C LEU A 259 -16.34 -1.30 -28.02
N THR A 260 -16.65 -1.92 -29.15
CA THR A 260 -16.95 -1.19 -30.39
C THR A 260 -18.14 -0.26 -30.19
N THR A 261 -19.20 -0.74 -29.54
CA THR A 261 -20.37 0.08 -29.18
C THR A 261 -20.02 1.14 -28.12
N ALA A 262 -19.17 0.79 -27.14
CA ALA A 262 -18.72 1.69 -26.09
C ALA A 262 -17.86 2.84 -26.64
N SER A 263 -17.25 2.68 -27.82
CA SER A 263 -16.39 3.69 -28.42
C SER A 263 -17.09 4.99 -28.79
N SER A 264 -18.40 4.94 -29.01
CA SER A 264 -19.28 6.11 -29.13
C SER A 264 -19.82 6.61 -27.78
N LEU A 265 -19.17 6.24 -26.67
CA LEU A 265 -19.53 6.59 -25.30
C LEU A 265 -20.83 5.99 -24.78
N THR A 266 -21.32 4.95 -25.43
CA THR A 266 -22.61 4.33 -25.16
C THR A 266 -22.72 3.69 -23.76
N ASP A 267 -23.94 3.67 -23.22
CA ASP A 267 -24.26 3.06 -21.93
C ASP A 267 -24.01 1.54 -21.89
N PRO A 268 -23.77 0.94 -20.70
CA PRO A 268 -23.39 -0.46 -20.60
C PRO A 268 -24.50 -1.45 -21.00
N ILE A 269 -25.78 -1.05 -20.95
CA ILE A 269 -26.91 -1.92 -21.34
C ILE A 269 -26.97 -2.03 -22.86
N SER A 270 -26.86 -0.91 -23.58
CA SER A 270 -26.75 -0.91 -25.03
C SER A 270 -25.51 -1.68 -25.51
N CYS A 271 -24.36 -1.53 -24.82
CA CYS A 271 -23.17 -2.35 -25.09
C CYS A 271 -23.42 -3.85 -24.87
N LEU A 272 -24.17 -4.21 -23.82
CA LEU A 272 -24.56 -5.58 -23.54
C LEU A 272 -25.52 -6.13 -24.61
N ILE A 273 -26.48 -5.34 -25.11
CA ILE A 273 -27.36 -5.74 -26.22
C ILE A 273 -26.55 -6.10 -27.46
N THR A 274 -25.55 -5.29 -27.84
CA THR A 274 -24.66 -5.63 -28.96
C THR A 274 -23.86 -6.90 -28.67
N ALA A 275 -23.35 -7.06 -27.45
CA ALA A 275 -22.63 -8.28 -27.05
C ALA A 275 -23.52 -9.52 -27.20
N ILE A 276 -24.79 -9.46 -26.77
CA ILE A 276 -25.77 -10.54 -26.89
C ILE A 276 -26.00 -10.90 -28.37
N GLY A 277 -26.21 -9.89 -29.23
CA GLY A 277 -26.37 -10.12 -30.67
C GLY A 277 -25.15 -10.83 -31.29
N SER A 278 -23.95 -10.48 -30.85
CA SER A 278 -22.71 -11.10 -31.33
C SER A 278 -22.47 -12.51 -30.75
N ALA A 279 -22.92 -12.76 -29.52
CA ALA A 279 -22.79 -14.07 -28.86
C ALA A 279 -23.58 -15.15 -29.58
N TRP A 280 -24.77 -14.80 -30.10
CA TRP A 280 -25.69 -15.75 -30.72
C TRP A 280 -25.16 -16.39 -32.00
N GLY A 281 -24.19 -15.76 -32.66
CA GLY A 281 -23.63 -16.28 -33.90
C GLY A 281 -23.16 -17.75 -33.75
N PRO A 282 -23.39 -18.61 -34.75
CA PRO A 282 -23.07 -20.04 -34.67
C PRO A 282 -21.56 -20.32 -34.58
N LEU A 283 -20.72 -19.30 -34.80
CA LEU A 283 -19.27 -19.37 -34.65
C LEU A 283 -18.78 -18.82 -33.29
N HIS A 284 -19.71 -18.51 -32.37
CA HIS A 284 -19.41 -18.12 -30.99
C HIS A 284 -20.26 -18.92 -29.99
N PHE A 285 -21.08 -18.31 -29.12
CA PHE A 285 -21.89 -19.09 -28.17
C PHE A 285 -22.99 -19.91 -28.87
N GLY A 286 -23.49 -19.47 -30.02
CA GLY A 286 -24.39 -20.28 -30.85
C GLY A 286 -23.77 -21.60 -31.36
N ALA A 287 -22.46 -21.79 -31.20
CA ALA A 287 -21.80 -23.06 -31.50
C ALA A 287 -22.29 -24.18 -30.58
N THR A 288 -22.71 -23.91 -29.34
CA THR A 288 -23.21 -24.94 -28.42
C THR A 288 -24.55 -25.51 -28.91
N GLU A 289 -25.45 -24.64 -29.35
CA GLU A 289 -26.73 -25.03 -29.96
C GLU A 289 -26.51 -25.79 -31.27
N SER A 290 -25.58 -25.30 -32.12
CA SER A 290 -25.23 -25.95 -33.38
C SER A 290 -24.63 -27.33 -33.15
N ALA A 291 -23.68 -27.46 -32.22
CA ALA A 291 -23.09 -28.74 -31.83
C ALA A 291 -24.15 -29.72 -31.32
N GLN A 292 -25.08 -29.27 -30.47
CA GLN A 292 -26.13 -30.13 -29.95
C GLN A 292 -27.10 -30.63 -31.04
N ARG A 293 -27.42 -29.78 -32.03
CA ARG A 293 -28.20 -30.20 -33.22
C ARG A 293 -27.44 -31.23 -34.06
N THR A 294 -26.13 -31.02 -34.26
CA THR A 294 -25.26 -31.95 -34.97
C THR A 294 -25.18 -33.30 -34.26
N LEU A 295 -24.95 -33.32 -32.94
CA LEU A 295 -24.91 -34.56 -32.15
C LEU A 295 -26.22 -35.35 -32.26
N LYS A 296 -27.37 -34.66 -32.20
CA LYS A 296 -28.69 -35.28 -32.43
C LYS A 296 -28.84 -35.84 -33.84
N GLY A 297 -28.29 -35.16 -34.85
CA GLY A 297 -28.31 -35.61 -36.24
C GLY A 297 -27.43 -36.84 -36.51
N ILE A 298 -26.32 -36.98 -35.78
CA ILE A 298 -25.45 -38.17 -35.83
C ILE A 298 -26.18 -39.38 -35.20
N GLY A 299 -26.92 -39.14 -34.12
CA GLY A 299 -27.77 -40.14 -33.48
C GLY A 299 -26.99 -41.09 -32.56
N SER A 300 -26.08 -41.88 -33.10
CA SER A 300 -25.35 -42.93 -32.35
C SER A 300 -23.85 -42.95 -32.63
N PRO A 301 -23.01 -43.49 -31.71
CA PRO A 301 -21.55 -43.53 -31.84
C PRO A 301 -21.04 -44.21 -33.12
N GLU A 302 -21.79 -45.17 -33.68
CA GLU A 302 -21.41 -45.91 -34.90
C GLU A 302 -21.40 -45.01 -36.15
N ASN A 303 -22.17 -43.92 -36.15
CA ASN A 303 -22.27 -42.99 -37.28
C ASN A 303 -21.15 -41.94 -37.29
N VAL A 304 -20.36 -41.84 -36.20
CA VAL A 304 -19.31 -40.83 -36.05
C VAL A 304 -18.25 -40.91 -37.17
N PRO A 305 -17.68 -42.07 -37.54
CA PRO A 305 -16.66 -42.13 -38.59
C PRO A 305 -17.16 -41.57 -39.94
N ALA A 306 -18.39 -41.86 -40.33
CA ALA A 306 -18.98 -41.36 -41.57
C ALA A 306 -19.17 -39.84 -41.53
N TYR A 307 -19.56 -39.29 -40.39
CA TYR A 307 -19.65 -37.85 -40.20
C TYR A 307 -18.27 -37.16 -40.25
N ILE A 308 -17.24 -37.75 -39.63
CA ILE A 308 -15.88 -37.22 -39.68
C ILE A 308 -15.33 -37.17 -41.12
N GLU A 309 -15.64 -38.16 -41.96
CA GLU A 309 -15.28 -38.11 -43.39
C GLU A 309 -15.91 -36.91 -44.12
N LYS A 310 -17.19 -36.60 -43.84
CA LYS A 310 -17.86 -35.42 -44.42
C LYS A 310 -17.20 -34.11 -43.96
N VAL A 311 -16.76 -34.05 -42.70
CA VAL A 311 -15.99 -32.91 -42.17
C VAL A 311 -14.66 -32.75 -42.92
N LYS A 312 -13.93 -33.85 -43.14
CA LYS A 312 -12.66 -33.84 -43.90
C LYS A 312 -12.84 -33.40 -45.36
N GLN A 313 -13.97 -33.73 -45.96
CA GLN A 313 -14.36 -33.29 -47.31
C GLN A 313 -14.85 -31.83 -47.37
N GLY A 314 -15.06 -31.18 -46.23
CA GLY A 314 -15.57 -29.80 -46.15
C GLY A 314 -17.08 -29.68 -46.38
N HIS A 315 -17.82 -30.79 -46.40
CA HIS A 315 -19.27 -30.78 -46.52
C HIS A 315 -19.97 -30.34 -45.22
N GLU A 316 -19.36 -30.62 -44.07
CA GLU A 316 -19.87 -30.25 -42.75
C GLU A 316 -18.77 -29.61 -41.89
N LYS A 317 -19.16 -28.81 -40.89
CA LYS A 317 -18.25 -28.23 -39.89
C LYS A 317 -18.37 -28.95 -38.57
N LEU A 318 -17.23 -29.29 -37.97
CA LEU A 318 -17.19 -29.82 -36.61
C LEU A 318 -17.22 -28.67 -35.59
N PHE A 319 -18.41 -28.35 -35.08
CA PHE A 319 -18.58 -27.38 -34.01
C PHE A 319 -17.97 -27.91 -32.71
N GLY A 320 -17.28 -27.04 -31.96
CA GLY A 320 -16.57 -27.43 -30.73
C GLY A 320 -15.13 -27.92 -30.94
N TYR A 321 -14.63 -27.92 -32.18
CA TYR A 321 -13.24 -28.24 -32.50
C TYR A 321 -12.48 -27.06 -33.09
N GLY A 322 -11.24 -26.91 -32.65
CA GLY A 322 -10.39 -25.78 -32.96
C GLY A 322 -10.74 -24.54 -32.14
N HIS A 323 -9.73 -23.69 -31.95
CA HIS A 323 -9.88 -22.43 -31.24
C HIS A 323 -9.04 -21.34 -31.91
N ARG A 324 -9.51 -20.09 -31.84
CA ARG A 324 -8.79 -18.95 -32.44
C ARG A 324 -7.45 -18.72 -31.75
N SER A 325 -7.46 -18.75 -30.42
CA SER A 325 -6.32 -18.44 -29.56
C SER A 325 -5.56 -19.67 -29.06
N TYR A 326 -6.16 -20.86 -29.11
CA TYR A 326 -5.54 -22.09 -28.61
C TYR A 326 -5.20 -22.97 -29.80
N LYS A 327 -3.92 -23.30 -29.94
CA LYS A 327 -3.41 -24.22 -30.97
C LYS A 327 -3.13 -25.61 -30.40
N GLY A 328 -3.33 -25.80 -29.10
CA GLY A 328 -3.33 -27.07 -28.37
C GLY A 328 -4.67 -27.33 -27.67
N ILE A 329 -4.68 -28.25 -26.70
CA ILE A 329 -5.88 -28.56 -25.90
C ILE A 329 -6.33 -27.31 -25.14
N ASP A 330 -7.62 -27.01 -25.19
CA ASP A 330 -8.19 -25.88 -24.45
C ASP A 330 -8.10 -26.14 -22.94
N PRO A 331 -7.49 -25.23 -22.15
CA PRO A 331 -7.28 -25.43 -20.71
C PRO A 331 -8.58 -25.60 -19.92
N ARG A 332 -9.73 -25.21 -20.48
CA ARG A 332 -11.04 -25.35 -19.84
C ARG A 332 -11.61 -26.77 -19.92
N VAL A 333 -11.16 -27.60 -20.87
CA VAL A 333 -11.77 -28.93 -21.14
C VAL A 333 -11.69 -29.85 -19.92
N ARG A 334 -10.52 -29.95 -19.29
CA ARG A 334 -10.33 -30.83 -18.11
C ARG A 334 -11.18 -30.38 -16.91
N PRO A 335 -11.19 -29.09 -16.51
CA PRO A 335 -12.12 -28.60 -15.48
C PRO A 335 -13.60 -28.85 -15.81
N ILE A 336 -14.02 -28.70 -17.06
CA ILE A 336 -15.41 -28.96 -17.49
C ILE A 336 -15.78 -30.43 -17.29
N ARG A 337 -14.89 -31.37 -17.65
CA ARG A 337 -15.12 -32.79 -17.37
C ARG A 337 -15.24 -33.09 -15.89
N SER A 338 -14.43 -32.43 -15.06
CA SER A 338 -14.56 -32.55 -13.61
C SER A 338 -15.95 -32.13 -13.11
N ILE A 339 -16.55 -31.09 -13.70
CA ILE A 339 -17.92 -30.67 -13.36
C ILE A 339 -18.95 -31.69 -13.84
N LEU A 340 -18.76 -32.27 -15.05
CA LEU A 340 -19.66 -33.30 -15.59
C LEU A 340 -19.73 -34.55 -14.71
N ASN A 341 -18.61 -34.96 -14.10
CA ASN A 341 -18.56 -36.11 -13.19
C ASN A 341 -19.43 -35.96 -11.92
N ASP A 342 -19.73 -34.72 -11.53
CA ASP A 342 -20.58 -34.43 -10.37
C ASP A 342 -22.08 -34.49 -10.70
N MET A 343 -22.45 -34.74 -11.96
CA MET A 343 -23.82 -34.76 -12.45
C MET A 343 -24.24 -36.16 -12.93
N ASP A 344 -25.50 -36.49 -12.73
CA ASP A 344 -26.07 -37.72 -13.29
C ASP A 344 -26.30 -37.57 -14.79
N LEU A 345 -25.37 -38.12 -15.57
CA LEU A 345 -25.36 -38.10 -17.04
C LEU A 345 -25.52 -39.50 -17.65
N SER A 346 -25.81 -40.50 -16.81
CA SER A 346 -25.82 -41.94 -17.15
C SER A 346 -26.78 -42.34 -18.29
N SER A 347 -27.73 -41.46 -18.63
CA SER A 347 -28.72 -41.66 -19.70
C SER A 347 -28.54 -40.75 -20.92
N ASN A 348 -27.47 -39.95 -20.98
CA ASN A 348 -27.28 -38.96 -22.04
C ASN A 348 -26.54 -39.55 -23.25
N GLN A 349 -27.28 -40.18 -24.17
CA GLN A 349 -26.76 -40.75 -25.43
C GLN A 349 -25.94 -39.76 -26.28
N LEU A 350 -26.19 -38.44 -26.18
CA LEU A 350 -25.43 -37.44 -26.93
C LEU A 350 -24.01 -37.24 -26.39
N LEU A 351 -23.78 -37.52 -25.10
CA LEU A 351 -22.45 -37.47 -24.51
C LEU A 351 -21.57 -38.60 -25.05
N GLU A 352 -22.12 -39.81 -25.19
CA GLU A 352 -21.41 -40.95 -25.79
C GLU A 352 -20.98 -40.65 -27.25
N VAL A 353 -21.87 -40.01 -28.03
CA VAL A 353 -21.54 -39.55 -29.40
C VAL A 353 -20.40 -38.52 -29.37
N ALA A 354 -20.41 -37.59 -28.42
CA ALA A 354 -19.38 -36.57 -28.28
C ALA A 354 -18.02 -37.15 -27.85
N GLU A 355 -18.00 -38.11 -26.93
CA GLU A 355 -16.80 -38.85 -26.54
C GLU A 355 -16.24 -39.66 -27.71
N ARG A 356 -17.12 -40.31 -28.49
CA ARG A 356 -16.70 -41.04 -29.69
C ARG A 356 -16.11 -40.13 -30.77
N ILE A 357 -16.67 -38.94 -30.97
CA ILE A 357 -16.09 -37.91 -31.85
C ILE A 357 -14.67 -37.58 -31.40
N GLU A 358 -14.45 -37.42 -30.10
CA GLU A 358 -13.14 -37.10 -29.57
C GLU A 358 -12.12 -38.20 -29.80
N GLU A 359 -12.46 -39.45 -29.49
CA GLU A 359 -11.60 -40.61 -29.74
C GLU A 359 -11.15 -40.66 -31.20
N VAL A 360 -12.11 -40.57 -32.14
CA VAL A 360 -11.82 -40.63 -33.58
C VAL A 360 -10.95 -39.44 -34.02
N CYS A 361 -11.25 -38.22 -33.56
CA CYS A 361 -10.48 -37.03 -33.95
C CYS A 361 -9.06 -37.02 -33.35
N ALA A 362 -8.88 -37.53 -32.13
CA ALA A 362 -7.58 -37.62 -31.48
C ALA A 362 -6.64 -38.58 -32.24
N GLU A 363 -7.20 -39.63 -32.85
CA GLU A 363 -6.46 -40.61 -33.63
C GLU A 363 -6.27 -40.24 -35.12
N ASP A 364 -7.02 -39.27 -35.65
CA ASP A 364 -7.02 -38.94 -37.08
C ASP A 364 -5.96 -37.87 -37.48
N ASP A 365 -5.14 -38.21 -38.48
CA ASP A 365 -4.07 -37.38 -39.06
C ASP A 365 -4.53 -35.99 -39.52
N TYR A 366 -5.78 -35.86 -40.02
CA TYR A 366 -6.34 -34.60 -40.50
C TYR A 366 -6.41 -33.56 -39.39
N PHE A 367 -6.84 -33.97 -38.19
CA PHE A 367 -7.05 -33.09 -37.04
C PHE A 367 -5.72 -32.79 -36.35
N ARG A 368 -4.84 -33.79 -36.18
CA ARG A 368 -3.52 -33.60 -35.59
C ARG A 368 -2.65 -32.64 -36.40
N LYS A 369 -2.55 -32.83 -37.72
CA LYS A 369 -1.74 -31.96 -38.60
C LYS A 369 -2.24 -30.52 -38.65
N ARG A 370 -3.52 -30.29 -38.36
CA ARG A 370 -4.14 -28.95 -38.34
C ARG A 370 -4.23 -28.33 -36.94
N GLY A 371 -3.80 -29.03 -35.90
CA GLY A 371 -3.92 -28.58 -34.51
C GLY A 371 -5.37 -28.34 -34.09
N LEU A 372 -6.31 -29.19 -34.56
CA LEU A 372 -7.73 -29.08 -34.25
C LEU A 372 -8.06 -29.94 -33.03
N TYR A 373 -8.10 -29.30 -31.87
CA TYR A 373 -8.44 -29.94 -30.59
C TYR A 373 -9.85 -29.58 -30.15
N VAL A 374 -10.43 -30.42 -29.28
CA VAL A 374 -11.69 -30.11 -28.63
C VAL A 374 -11.55 -28.83 -27.79
N ASN A 375 -12.56 -27.96 -27.85
CA ASN A 375 -12.62 -26.74 -27.05
C ASN A 375 -13.59 -26.89 -25.87
N GLY A 376 -13.50 -25.99 -24.90
CA GLY A 376 -14.33 -26.05 -23.70
C GLY A 376 -15.83 -25.97 -23.99
N ASP A 377 -16.24 -25.26 -25.04
CA ASP A 377 -17.64 -25.05 -25.36
C ASP A 377 -18.31 -26.36 -25.85
N PHE A 378 -17.52 -27.29 -26.42
CA PHE A 378 -18.01 -28.61 -26.82
C PHE A 378 -18.55 -29.41 -25.63
N TYR A 379 -17.86 -29.45 -24.49
CA TYR A 379 -18.36 -30.16 -23.30
C TYR A 379 -19.25 -29.28 -22.41
N GLY A 380 -19.06 -27.96 -22.43
CA GLY A 380 -19.84 -27.02 -21.63
C GLY A 380 -21.34 -27.09 -21.89
N ASN A 381 -21.76 -27.42 -23.12
CA ASN A 381 -23.19 -27.56 -23.46
C ASN A 381 -23.90 -28.64 -22.60
N PHE A 382 -23.21 -29.74 -22.28
CA PHE A 382 -23.77 -30.83 -21.47
C PHE A 382 -24.01 -30.41 -20.02
N ILE A 383 -23.17 -29.50 -19.50
CA ILE A 383 -23.36 -28.94 -18.15
C ILE A 383 -24.67 -28.15 -18.10
N PHE A 384 -24.88 -27.23 -19.03
CA PHE A 384 -26.12 -26.44 -19.06
C PHE A 384 -27.35 -27.30 -19.32
N ALA A 385 -27.25 -28.32 -20.17
CA ALA A 385 -28.32 -29.27 -20.41
C ALA A 385 -28.69 -30.04 -19.13
N ALA A 386 -27.71 -30.52 -18.37
CA ALA A 386 -27.93 -31.22 -17.09
C ALA A 386 -28.52 -30.31 -16.00
N ILE A 387 -28.17 -29.02 -16.01
CA ILE A 387 -28.78 -28.00 -15.15
C ILE A 387 -30.27 -27.79 -15.49
N GLY A 388 -30.69 -28.12 -16.72
CA GLY A 388 -32.07 -27.97 -17.19
C GLY A 388 -32.29 -26.71 -18.03
N CYS A 389 -31.22 -26.18 -18.65
CA CYS A 389 -31.31 -25.18 -19.69
C CYS A 389 -31.64 -25.87 -21.02
N GLU A 390 -32.67 -25.37 -21.71
CA GLU A 390 -32.92 -25.76 -23.09
C GLU A 390 -31.77 -25.32 -24.00
N PRO A 391 -31.50 -26.04 -25.12
CA PRO A 391 -30.43 -25.72 -26.07
C PRO A 391 -30.37 -24.23 -26.46
N GLU A 392 -31.54 -23.65 -26.74
CA GLU A 392 -31.70 -22.25 -27.16
C GLU A 392 -31.41 -21.24 -26.04
N MET A 393 -31.49 -21.66 -24.77
CA MET A 393 -31.23 -20.83 -23.59
C MET A 393 -29.75 -20.85 -23.19
N ILE A 394 -28.98 -21.85 -23.63
CA ILE A 394 -27.56 -22.01 -23.27
C ILE A 394 -26.73 -20.75 -23.57
N PRO A 395 -26.84 -20.11 -24.76
CA PRO A 395 -26.10 -18.87 -25.02
C PRO A 395 -26.43 -17.75 -24.03
N ALA A 396 -27.69 -17.62 -23.61
CA ALA A 396 -28.11 -16.64 -22.62
C ALA A 396 -27.58 -16.98 -21.21
N ALA A 397 -27.53 -18.26 -20.86
CA ALA A 397 -26.95 -18.72 -19.59
C ALA A 397 -25.43 -18.47 -19.54
N MET A 398 -24.71 -18.73 -20.64
CA MET A 398 -23.30 -18.38 -20.77
C MET A 398 -23.07 -16.87 -20.69
N LEU A 399 -23.95 -16.06 -21.27
CA LEU A 399 -23.89 -14.60 -21.14
C LEU A 399 -24.11 -14.12 -19.70
N ALA A 400 -24.94 -14.82 -18.91
CA ALA A 400 -25.13 -14.51 -17.48
C ALA A 400 -23.84 -14.60 -16.66
N GLN A 401 -22.85 -15.34 -17.17
CA GLN A 401 -21.53 -15.46 -16.58
C GLN A 401 -20.55 -14.51 -17.27
N ARG A 402 -20.55 -14.44 -18.62
CA ARG A 402 -19.67 -13.58 -19.41
C ARG A 402 -19.88 -12.08 -19.18
N ILE A 403 -21.04 -11.70 -18.64
CA ILE A 403 -21.33 -10.31 -18.26
C ILE A 403 -20.27 -9.72 -17.32
N MET A 404 -19.62 -10.54 -16.48
CA MET A 404 -18.53 -10.08 -15.60
C MET A 404 -17.37 -9.49 -16.40
N GLY A 405 -16.84 -10.23 -17.38
CA GLY A 405 -15.80 -9.77 -18.28
C GLY A 405 -16.22 -8.57 -19.15
N ILE A 406 -17.44 -8.61 -19.71
CA ILE A 406 -17.97 -7.52 -20.54
C ILE A 406 -18.01 -6.20 -19.75
N MET A 407 -18.51 -6.23 -18.50
CA MET A 407 -18.56 -5.06 -17.64
C MET A 407 -17.18 -4.58 -17.21
N ALA A 408 -16.26 -5.51 -16.91
CA ALA A 408 -14.88 -5.17 -16.58
C ALA A 408 -14.19 -4.44 -17.73
N HIS A 409 -14.31 -4.95 -18.95
CA HIS A 409 -13.73 -4.32 -20.15
C HIS A 409 -14.38 -2.99 -20.47
N TRP A 410 -15.71 -2.89 -20.36
CA TRP A 410 -16.43 -1.62 -20.55
C TRP A 410 -15.94 -0.55 -19.55
N ARG A 411 -15.75 -0.92 -18.28
CA ARG A 411 -15.21 -0.02 -17.25
C ARG A 411 -13.78 0.42 -17.58
N GLU A 412 -12.89 -0.50 -17.95
CA GLU A 412 -11.52 -0.22 -18.36
C GLU A 412 -11.48 0.76 -19.55
N TYR A 413 -12.39 0.59 -20.51
CA TYR A 413 -12.52 1.49 -21.65
C TYR A 413 -12.96 2.91 -21.26
N MET A 414 -13.93 3.04 -20.34
CA MET A 414 -14.41 4.34 -19.87
C MET A 414 -13.32 5.09 -19.08
N LEU A 415 -12.57 4.37 -18.23
CA LEU A 415 -11.44 4.91 -17.47
C LEU A 415 -10.32 5.46 -18.38
N THR A 416 -10.03 4.76 -19.47
CA THR A 416 -8.94 5.11 -20.41
C THR A 416 -9.34 6.16 -21.47
N ARG A 417 -10.57 6.72 -21.35
CA ARG A 417 -11.15 7.76 -22.24
C ARG A 417 -11.26 7.35 -23.71
N GLY A 418 -11.33 6.06 -24.01
CA GLY A 418 -11.38 5.57 -25.39
C GLY A 418 -10.20 5.99 -26.27
N LYS A 419 -9.14 6.59 -25.70
CA LYS A 419 -7.87 6.73 -26.40
C LYS A 419 -7.22 5.35 -26.34
N LEU A 420 -7.13 4.69 -27.49
CA LEU A 420 -5.97 3.83 -27.77
C LEU A 420 -4.75 4.75 -27.69
N LYS A 421 -4.17 4.92 -26.50
CA LYS A 421 -3.38 6.10 -26.14
C LYS A 421 -2.06 6.12 -26.92
N LYS A 422 -1.93 7.09 -27.84
CA LYS A 422 -0.64 7.63 -28.29
C LYS A 422 -0.11 8.55 -27.19
N ILE A 423 0.93 8.07 -26.51
CA ILE A 423 1.79 8.83 -25.59
C ILE A 423 2.52 9.91 -26.44
N ILE A 424 2.57 11.15 -25.95
CA ILE A 424 3.29 12.25 -26.60
C ILE A 424 4.79 11.99 -26.42
N MET A 425 5.52 11.87 -27.54
CA MET A 425 6.98 11.77 -27.66
C MET A 425 7.53 13.11 -28.18
N ALA A 426 8.56 13.63 -27.51
CA ALA A 426 9.71 14.39 -28.02
C ALA A 426 10.65 14.59 -26.80
N ASP A 427 11.92 14.24 -26.80
CA ASP A 427 12.88 14.25 -27.91
C ASP A 427 13.81 13.02 -27.91
N GLU A 428 14.25 12.67 -29.12
CA GLU A 428 14.90 11.42 -29.49
C GLU A 428 16.42 11.47 -29.33
N SER A 429 16.97 10.55 -28.53
CA SER A 429 18.23 9.86 -28.83
C SER A 429 18.42 8.66 -27.89
N GLY A 430 18.22 7.45 -28.41
CA GLY A 430 18.72 6.21 -27.81
C GLY A 430 17.68 5.22 -27.27
N SER A 431 17.32 4.24 -28.12
CA SER A 431 16.75 2.91 -27.87
C SER A 431 15.46 2.74 -27.04
N ALA A 432 14.47 2.15 -27.70
CA ALA A 432 13.26 1.59 -27.10
C ALA A 432 13.58 0.51 -26.04
N SER A 433 12.84 0.51 -24.93
CA SER A 433 12.72 -0.68 -24.06
C SER A 433 11.28 -0.84 -23.50
N GLU A 434 10.92 -2.11 -23.37
CA GLU A 434 9.69 -2.71 -22.87
C GLU A 434 9.21 -2.14 -21.52
N THR A 435 7.91 -1.88 -21.39
CA THR A 435 7.28 -1.56 -20.10
C THR A 435 6.65 -2.80 -19.46
N THR A 436 7.54 -3.65 -18.95
CA THR A 436 7.45 -4.39 -17.68
C THR A 436 7.72 -3.37 -16.55
N PRO A 437 7.22 -3.49 -15.30
CA PRO A 437 7.58 -2.56 -14.21
C PRO A 437 9.00 -2.81 -13.68
N LEU A 438 9.95 -3.00 -14.60
CA LEU A 438 11.37 -2.92 -14.37
C LEU A 438 11.91 -1.90 -15.40
N LEU A 439 12.36 -0.73 -14.93
CA LEU A 439 12.90 0.43 -15.67
C LEU A 439 11.91 1.52 -16.11
N ALA A 440 11.19 2.10 -15.14
CA ALA A 440 11.14 3.55 -15.11
C ALA A 440 12.36 4.00 -14.28
N SER A 441 13.36 4.63 -14.92
CA SER A 441 14.29 5.46 -14.18
C SER A 441 13.50 6.60 -13.55
N GLN A 442 13.53 6.61 -12.23
CA GLN A 442 13.28 7.73 -11.31
C GLN A 442 13.02 9.09 -11.98
N LEU A 443 11.76 9.41 -12.17
CA LEU A 443 11.29 10.74 -11.80
C LEU A 443 10.41 10.52 -10.58
N ALA A 444 11.04 10.64 -9.40
CA ALA A 444 10.40 10.54 -8.11
C ALA A 444 9.13 11.40 -8.11
N GLU A 445 7.96 10.76 -8.03
CA GLU A 445 6.77 11.50 -7.65
C GLU A 445 7.06 12.14 -6.30
N PRO A 446 6.99 13.48 -6.20
CA PRO A 446 7.44 14.17 -5.01
C PRO A 446 6.53 13.78 -3.85
N TYR A 447 7.10 13.19 -2.79
CA TYR A 447 6.42 12.79 -1.55
C TYR A 447 5.43 13.83 -1.00
N SER A 448 5.67 15.11 -1.31
CA SER A 448 4.71 16.16 -1.05
C SER A 448 4.56 17.02 -2.29
N VAL A 449 3.31 17.39 -2.60
CA VAL A 449 2.93 18.40 -3.60
C VAL A 449 3.54 19.78 -3.35
N PHE A 450 4.06 20.04 -2.14
CA PHE A 450 4.76 21.27 -1.78
C PHE A 450 6.22 21.27 -2.25
N THR A 451 6.64 22.38 -2.86
CA THR A 451 8.04 22.69 -3.20
C THR A 451 8.93 22.77 -1.95
N ALA A 452 10.25 22.66 -2.09
CA ALA A 452 11.19 22.74 -0.97
C ALA A 452 11.02 24.03 -0.13
N THR A 453 10.78 25.17 -0.79
CA THR A 453 10.52 26.45 -0.11
C THR A 453 9.20 26.42 0.67
N GLN A 454 8.15 25.81 0.10
CA GLN A 454 6.87 25.65 0.79
C GLN A 454 7.00 24.70 2.00
N LYS A 455 7.78 23.61 1.89
CA LYS A 455 8.08 22.73 3.02
C LYS A 455 8.80 23.48 4.14
N HIS A 456 9.87 24.20 3.82
CA HIS A 456 10.58 25.01 4.81
C HIS A 456 9.66 26.04 5.48
N LEU A 457 8.77 26.69 4.73
CA LEU A 457 7.85 27.69 5.27
C LEU A 457 6.78 27.06 6.18
N ILE A 458 6.21 25.91 5.80
CA ILE A 458 5.26 25.16 6.63
C ILE A 458 5.92 24.73 7.94
N ILE A 459 7.13 24.20 7.87
CA ILE A 459 7.88 23.71 9.03
C ILE A 459 8.35 24.86 9.92
N LEU A 460 8.80 25.96 9.34
CA LEU A 460 9.13 27.17 10.07
C LEU A 460 7.90 27.73 10.79
N THR A 461 6.73 27.72 10.15
CA THR A 461 5.48 28.17 10.77
C THR A 461 5.10 27.27 11.94
N ALA A 462 5.22 25.94 11.78
CA ALA A 462 4.99 24.98 12.85
C ALA A 462 5.99 25.13 14.01
N ALA A 463 7.27 25.40 13.70
CA ALA A 463 8.34 25.65 14.68
C ALA A 463 8.11 26.96 15.46
N LEU A 464 7.69 28.03 14.77
CA LEU A 464 7.33 29.29 15.41
C LEU A 464 6.11 29.09 16.31
N ALA A 465 5.11 28.35 15.85
CA ALA A 465 3.93 28.05 16.64
C ALA A 465 4.24 27.19 17.90
N SER A 466 5.16 26.22 17.79
CA SER A 466 5.61 25.41 18.92
C SER A 466 6.44 26.19 19.92
N SER A 467 7.14 27.24 19.48
CA SER A 467 8.01 28.07 20.33
C SER A 467 7.28 28.79 21.46
N PHE A 468 6.00 29.14 21.28
CA PHE A 468 5.20 29.88 22.28
C PHE A 468 5.03 29.11 23.60
N SER A 469 4.98 27.78 23.55
CA SER A 469 4.83 26.93 24.74
C SER A 469 6.03 27.02 25.70
N PRO A 470 7.27 26.72 25.27
CA PRO A 470 8.45 26.93 26.10
C PRO A 470 8.79 28.42 26.28
N LEU A 471 8.49 29.31 25.34
CA LEU A 471 8.76 30.74 25.52
C LEU A 471 7.98 31.27 26.71
N SER A 472 6.69 30.96 26.80
CA SER A 472 5.82 31.33 27.93
C SER A 472 6.23 30.71 29.26
N ALA A 473 6.83 29.52 29.22
CA ALA A 473 7.33 28.88 30.43
C ALA A 473 8.55 29.62 30.98
N ASN A 474 9.46 30.08 30.11
CA ASN A 474 10.79 30.57 30.49
C ASN A 474 10.94 32.10 30.52
N ILE A 475 10.16 32.84 29.72
CA ILE A 475 10.12 34.32 29.75
C ILE A 475 9.75 34.89 31.12
N TYR A 476 9.14 34.04 31.94
CA TYR A 476 8.69 34.34 33.28
C TYR A 476 9.81 34.32 34.34
N TYR A 477 10.94 33.63 34.10
CA TYR A 477 11.96 33.36 35.12
C TYR A 477 12.65 34.60 35.74
N PRO A 478 13.08 35.61 34.95
CA PRO A 478 13.71 36.80 35.53
C PRO A 478 12.76 37.62 36.39
N ALA A 479 11.46 37.55 36.10
CA ALA A 479 10.43 38.32 36.79
C ALA A 479 9.94 37.66 38.10
N LEU A 480 10.37 36.43 38.42
CA LEU A 480 9.88 35.67 39.57
C LEU A 480 9.94 36.46 40.89
N ASN A 481 11.05 37.15 41.11
CA ASN A 481 11.26 37.93 42.33
C ASN A 481 10.42 39.22 42.33
N SER A 482 10.27 39.88 41.18
CA SER A 482 9.45 41.07 41.03
C SER A 482 7.97 40.76 41.25
N ILE A 483 7.48 39.62 40.74
CA ILE A 483 6.11 39.14 40.92
C ILE A 483 5.87 38.75 42.38
N ALA A 484 6.83 38.05 43.01
CA ALA A 484 6.76 37.70 44.42
C ALA A 484 6.64 38.95 45.31
N ALA A 485 7.42 39.99 44.99
CA ALA A 485 7.36 41.27 45.68
C ALA A 485 6.03 42.02 45.47
N ASP A 486 5.54 42.09 44.23
CA ASP A 486 4.30 42.79 43.85
C ASP A 486 3.03 42.13 44.42
N LEU A 487 3.00 40.78 44.45
CA LEU A 487 1.87 40.01 44.98
C LEU A 487 2.00 39.67 46.47
N HIS A 488 3.06 40.13 47.14
CA HIS A 488 3.37 39.87 48.55
C HIS A 488 3.37 38.37 48.92
N VAL A 489 4.00 37.56 48.09
CA VAL A 489 4.13 36.09 48.27
C VAL A 489 5.58 35.65 48.20
N SER A 490 5.87 34.45 48.69
CA SER A 490 7.24 33.90 48.62
C SER A 490 7.62 33.50 47.19
N SER A 491 8.93 33.54 46.87
CA SER A 491 9.44 33.00 45.60
C SER A 491 9.11 31.51 45.41
N SER A 492 8.95 30.77 46.52
CA SER A 492 8.49 29.37 46.49
C SER A 492 7.04 29.24 46.02
N GLN A 493 6.15 30.17 46.42
CA GLN A 493 4.77 30.19 45.93
C GLN A 493 4.72 30.55 44.45
N ILE A 494 5.51 31.53 44.00
CA ILE A 494 5.59 31.84 42.57
C ILE A 494 6.13 30.65 41.76
N ASN A 495 7.09 29.87 42.27
CA ASN A 495 7.54 28.64 41.62
C ASN A 495 6.44 27.59 41.42
N LEU A 496 5.42 27.54 42.29
CA LEU A 496 4.25 26.66 42.07
C LEU A 496 3.48 27.03 40.80
N THR A 497 3.49 28.29 40.38
CA THR A 497 2.85 28.70 39.11
C THR A 497 3.56 28.11 37.89
N ILE A 498 4.87 27.85 37.99
CA ILE A 498 5.65 27.13 36.96
C ILE A 498 5.29 25.64 37.00
N THR A 499 5.19 25.05 38.19
CA THR A 499 4.78 23.65 38.36
C THR A 499 3.37 23.39 37.80
N THR A 500 2.39 24.24 38.13
CA THR A 500 1.02 24.15 37.62
C THR A 500 0.97 24.31 36.10
N TYR A 501 1.76 25.24 35.54
CA TYR A 501 1.93 25.37 34.10
C TYR A 501 2.42 24.06 33.47
N MET A 502 3.46 23.41 34.03
CA MET A 502 4.01 22.16 33.51
C MET A 502 3.04 20.97 33.60
N LEU A 503 2.22 20.87 34.65
CA LEU A 503 1.21 19.81 34.77
C LEU A 503 0.20 19.89 33.62
N CYS A 504 -0.36 21.08 33.39
CA CYS A 504 -1.25 21.33 32.25
C CYS A 504 -0.53 21.15 30.90
N GLN A 505 0.77 21.44 30.86
CA GLN A 505 1.61 21.26 29.67
C GLN A 505 1.76 19.78 29.30
N GLY A 506 1.72 18.88 30.29
CA GLY A 506 1.75 17.44 30.08
C GLY A 506 0.41 16.85 29.67
N VAL A 507 -0.70 17.33 30.27
CA VAL A 507 -2.04 16.76 30.06
C VAL A 507 -2.69 17.21 28.76
N ALA A 508 -2.66 18.52 28.46
CA ALA A 508 -3.40 19.09 27.33
C ALA A 508 -3.00 18.53 25.94
N PRO A 509 -1.73 18.16 25.66
CA PRO A 509 -1.37 17.54 24.38
C PRO A 509 -2.02 16.18 24.13
N ALA A 510 -2.40 15.41 25.16
CA ALA A 510 -3.10 14.14 24.99
C ALA A 510 -4.49 14.33 24.36
N PHE A 511 -5.18 15.41 24.75
CA PHE A 511 -6.46 15.80 24.17
C PHE A 511 -6.28 16.43 22.79
N MET A 512 -5.30 17.33 22.64
CA MET A 512 -5.08 18.06 21.39
C MET A 512 -4.53 17.16 20.27
N GLY A 513 -3.70 16.16 20.60
CA GLY A 513 -3.16 15.19 19.64
C GLY A 513 -4.26 14.34 19.02
N SER A 514 -5.13 13.74 19.86
CA SER A 514 -6.29 12.96 19.40
C SER A 514 -7.27 13.83 18.60
N PHE A 515 -7.54 15.06 19.06
CA PHE A 515 -8.37 16.02 18.32
C PHE A 515 -7.78 16.35 16.95
N ALA A 516 -6.46 16.53 16.84
CA ALA A 516 -5.80 16.87 15.59
C ALA A 516 -5.73 15.71 14.59
N ASP A 517 -5.67 14.47 15.08
CA ASP A 517 -5.74 13.27 14.24
C ASP A 517 -7.14 13.08 13.64
N GLN A 518 -8.20 13.57 14.31
CA GLN A 518 -9.59 13.48 13.85
C GLN A 518 -10.06 14.70 13.03
N ALA A 519 -9.83 15.91 13.53
CA ALA A 519 -10.31 17.16 12.93
C ALA A 519 -9.30 17.82 11.98
N GLY A 520 -8.07 17.29 11.90
CA GLY A 520 -6.97 17.83 11.11
C GLY A 520 -6.11 18.84 11.88
N ARG A 521 -4.91 19.13 11.33
CA ARG A 521 -3.87 19.94 12.00
C ARG A 521 -4.25 21.42 12.19
N ARG A 522 -4.86 22.03 11.18
CA ARG A 522 -5.16 23.49 11.17
C ARG A 522 -6.22 23.89 12.21
N PRO A 523 -7.36 23.20 12.37
CA PRO A 523 -8.31 23.50 13.44
C PRO A 523 -7.72 23.35 14.85
N ALA A 524 -6.81 22.37 15.04
CA ALA A 524 -6.13 22.16 16.33
C ALA A 524 -5.21 23.34 16.72
N TYR A 525 -4.44 23.89 15.77
CA TYR A 525 -3.64 25.09 16.02
C TYR A 525 -4.49 26.32 16.38
N ILE A 526 -5.61 26.52 15.69
CA ILE A 526 -6.51 27.66 15.95
C ILE A 526 -7.08 27.55 17.37
N LEU A 527 -7.55 26.36 17.76
CA LEU A 527 -8.07 26.12 19.12
C LEU A 527 -7.01 26.41 20.19
N CYS A 528 -5.78 25.91 20.00
CA CYS A 528 -4.63 26.21 20.85
C CYS A 528 -4.42 27.72 21.02
N PHE A 529 -4.28 28.45 19.91
CA PHE A 529 -3.98 29.89 19.97
C PHE A 529 -5.12 30.73 20.54
N VAL A 530 -6.38 30.37 20.31
CA VAL A 530 -7.52 31.06 20.93
C VAL A 530 -7.46 30.96 22.46
N ILE A 531 -7.27 29.75 23.00
CA ILE A 531 -7.14 29.53 24.44
C ILE A 531 -5.92 30.28 24.99
N TYR A 532 -4.81 30.25 24.26
CA TYR A 532 -3.57 30.89 24.65
C TYR A 532 -3.65 32.42 24.67
N ILE A 533 -4.21 33.07 23.64
CA ILE A 533 -4.37 34.53 23.58
C ILE A 533 -5.29 35.00 24.71
N VAL A 534 -6.43 34.35 24.91
CA VAL A 534 -7.36 34.67 26.01
C VAL A 534 -6.67 34.51 27.36
N GLY A 535 -5.91 33.43 27.56
CA GLY A 535 -5.13 33.21 28.78
C GLY A 535 -4.08 34.30 29.03
N ASN A 536 -3.37 34.76 28.00
CA ASN A 536 -2.37 35.83 28.12
C ASN A 536 -3.00 37.20 28.43
N ILE A 537 -4.09 37.58 27.75
CA ILE A 537 -4.81 38.82 28.06
C ILE A 537 -5.31 38.80 29.50
N ALA A 538 -5.88 37.66 29.93
CA ALA A 538 -6.32 37.49 31.30
C ALA A 538 -5.14 37.63 32.28
N LEU A 539 -4.00 36.95 32.05
CA LEU A 539 -2.80 37.04 32.89
C LEU A 539 -2.24 38.46 33.01
N ALA A 540 -2.24 39.22 31.92
CA ALA A 540 -1.75 40.60 31.89
C ALA A 540 -2.56 41.55 32.79
N LEU A 541 -3.80 41.19 33.10
CA LEU A 541 -4.74 41.97 33.92
C LEU A 541 -4.83 41.48 35.38
N GLN A 542 -3.99 40.52 35.80
CA GLN A 542 -4.10 39.93 37.14
C GLN A 542 -3.28 40.67 38.20
N HIS A 543 -3.89 40.83 39.37
CA HIS A 543 -3.25 41.33 40.60
C HIS A 543 -3.40 40.35 41.79
N SER A 544 -3.72 39.08 41.50
CA SER A 544 -4.05 38.08 42.52
C SER A 544 -3.29 36.78 42.27
N TYR A 545 -2.63 36.25 43.30
CA TYR A 545 -1.83 35.02 43.20
C TYR A 545 -2.67 33.78 42.82
N PRO A 546 -3.84 33.49 43.42
CA PRO A 546 -4.68 32.37 42.98
C PRO A 546 -5.13 32.47 41.52
N ALA A 547 -5.49 33.68 41.07
CA ALA A 547 -5.89 33.90 39.69
C ALA A 547 -4.71 33.71 38.72
N LEU A 548 -3.53 34.23 39.08
CA LEU A 548 -2.27 33.99 38.36
C LEU A 548 -2.00 32.49 38.22
N LEU A 549 -2.15 31.71 39.28
CA LEU A 549 -1.91 30.26 39.28
C LEU A 549 -2.86 29.50 38.34
N ILE A 550 -4.17 29.81 38.38
CA ILE A 550 -5.17 29.17 37.51
C ILE A 550 -4.98 29.58 36.05
N LEU A 551 -4.76 30.86 35.79
CA LEU A 551 -4.61 31.37 34.43
C LEU A 551 -3.30 30.90 33.79
N ARG A 552 -2.25 30.64 34.58
CA ARG A 552 -1.04 29.95 34.10
C ARG A 552 -1.33 28.52 33.65
N ALA A 553 -2.22 27.80 34.33
CA ALA A 553 -2.70 26.49 33.86
C ALA A 553 -3.44 26.61 32.51
N ILE A 554 -4.35 27.58 32.36
CA ILE A 554 -5.10 27.80 31.12
C ILE A 554 -4.18 28.19 29.95
N GLN A 555 -3.24 29.11 30.19
CA GLN A 555 -2.21 29.52 29.22
C GLN A 555 -1.39 28.32 28.73
N SER A 556 -1.06 27.39 29.63
CA SER A 556 -0.36 26.15 29.28
C SER A 556 -1.21 25.23 28.40
N CYS A 557 -2.50 25.05 28.71
CA CYS A 557 -3.41 24.24 27.89
C CYS A 557 -3.51 24.76 26.44
N GLY A 558 -3.53 26.09 26.27
CA GLY A 558 -3.59 26.72 24.95
C GLY A 558 -2.30 26.56 24.14
N SER A 559 -1.13 26.60 24.77
CA SER A 559 0.15 26.56 24.05
C SER A 559 0.74 25.16 23.91
N SER A 560 0.54 24.25 24.85
CA SER A 560 1.30 22.99 24.92
C SER A 560 1.03 22.02 23.76
N GLY A 561 -0.19 22.03 23.23
CA GLY A 561 -0.59 21.22 22.08
C GLY A 561 0.19 21.54 20.81
N THR A 562 0.66 22.79 20.63
CA THR A 562 1.36 23.22 19.41
C THR A 562 2.70 22.49 19.22
N VAL A 563 3.34 22.05 20.30
CA VAL A 563 4.59 21.26 20.25
C VAL A 563 4.35 19.88 19.64
N ALA A 564 3.27 19.18 20.05
CA ALA A 564 2.92 17.88 19.49
C ALA A 564 2.45 18.02 18.03
N LEU A 565 1.69 19.08 17.72
CA LEU A 565 1.23 19.38 16.36
C LEU A 565 2.38 19.69 15.41
N ALA A 566 3.45 20.35 15.87
CA ALA A 566 4.57 20.72 15.01
C ALA A 566 5.36 19.51 14.55
N SER A 567 5.60 18.55 15.45
CA SER A 567 6.19 17.25 15.11
C SER A 567 5.29 16.43 14.19
N ALA A 568 3.96 16.50 14.36
CA ALA A 568 3.01 15.81 13.49
C ALA A 568 2.97 16.41 12.07
N VAL A 569 2.93 17.74 11.95
CA VAL A 569 3.03 18.43 10.64
C VAL A 569 4.34 18.10 9.94
N ALA A 570 5.43 17.98 10.69
CA ALA A 570 6.70 17.56 10.13
C ALA A 570 6.65 16.13 9.56
N ALA A 571 6.00 15.19 10.28
CA ALA A 571 5.80 13.84 9.80
C ALA A 571 4.89 13.76 8.56
N ASP A 572 3.87 14.63 8.47
CA ASP A 572 2.90 14.65 7.36
C ASP A 572 3.50 15.19 6.04
N VAL A 573 4.55 16.02 6.11
CA VAL A 573 5.10 16.76 4.94
C VAL A 573 6.53 16.35 4.58
N ILE A 574 7.28 15.77 5.54
CA ILE A 574 8.69 15.42 5.39
C ILE A 574 8.92 13.92 5.46
N THR A 575 9.72 13.50 4.51
CA THR A 575 10.20 12.16 4.27
C THR A 575 11.28 11.70 5.26
N SER A 576 11.35 10.41 5.55
CA SER A 576 12.25 9.88 6.60
C SER A 576 13.76 10.12 6.39
N ALA A 577 14.23 10.35 5.15
CA ALA A 577 15.67 10.57 4.87
C ALA A 577 16.13 12.03 4.96
N GLU A 578 15.19 12.99 5.04
CA GLU A 578 15.53 14.39 5.35
C GLU A 578 14.99 14.81 6.73
N ARG A 579 14.25 13.90 7.40
CA ARG A 579 13.55 14.12 8.66
C ARG A 579 14.46 14.63 9.78
N GLY A 580 15.72 14.18 9.86
CA GLY A 580 16.66 14.65 10.88
C GLY A 580 16.88 16.16 10.84
N THR A 581 17.21 16.69 9.66
CA THR A 581 17.41 18.14 9.44
C THR A 581 16.14 18.95 9.73
N TYR A 582 14.98 18.53 9.20
CA TYR A 582 13.75 19.28 9.39
C TYR A 582 13.16 19.16 10.80
N MET A 583 13.29 18.00 11.47
CA MET A 583 12.95 17.87 12.89
C MET A 583 13.86 18.73 13.77
N GLY A 584 15.12 18.93 13.35
CA GLY A 584 16.00 19.95 13.92
C GLY A 584 15.40 21.36 13.82
N ILE A 585 14.89 21.76 12.65
CA ILE A 585 14.21 23.05 12.44
C ILE A 585 12.93 23.15 13.27
N THR A 586 12.10 22.11 13.29
CA THR A 586 10.87 22.05 14.12
C THR A 586 11.19 22.22 15.60
N SER A 587 12.30 21.64 16.06
CA SER A 587 12.75 21.72 17.44
C SER A 587 13.41 23.06 17.78
N LEU A 588 13.94 23.78 16.78
CA LEU A 588 14.61 25.08 16.95
C LEU A 588 13.75 26.08 17.72
N GLY A 589 12.47 26.18 17.38
CA GLY A 589 11.52 27.06 18.08
C GLY A 589 11.34 26.65 19.55
N THR A 590 11.28 25.36 19.83
CA THR A 590 11.13 24.83 21.20
C THR A 590 12.40 25.03 22.04
N ILE A 591 13.56 25.13 21.39
CA ILE A 591 14.88 25.10 22.02
C ILE A 591 15.50 26.50 22.17
N LEU A 592 15.24 27.42 21.23
CA LEU A 592 15.64 28.82 21.35
C LEU A 592 14.80 29.56 22.39
N ALA A 593 13.52 29.20 22.49
CA ALA A 593 12.56 29.88 23.37
C ALA A 593 12.97 29.90 24.86
N PRO A 594 13.52 28.82 25.47
CA PRO A 594 14.07 28.86 26.83
C PRO A 594 15.22 29.84 27.05
N SER A 595 15.85 30.34 25.98
CA SER A 595 17.03 31.21 26.05
C SER A 595 16.68 32.66 25.71
N VAL A 596 15.85 32.84 24.68
CA VAL A 596 15.30 34.14 24.29
C VAL A 596 14.28 34.62 25.33
N GLY A 597 13.52 33.70 25.91
CA GLY A 597 12.52 33.99 26.93
C GLY A 597 13.09 34.80 28.10
N PRO A 598 14.01 34.26 28.90
CA PRO A 598 14.56 35.00 30.04
C PRO A 598 15.18 36.35 29.66
N LEU A 599 15.77 36.49 28.47
CA LEU A 599 16.27 37.79 28.02
C LEU A 599 15.14 38.81 27.81
N LEU A 600 14.12 38.45 27.03
CA LEU A 600 12.95 39.29 26.78
C LEU A 600 12.18 39.57 28.08
N GLY A 601 12.03 38.56 28.93
CA GLY A 601 11.37 38.65 30.22
C GLY A 601 12.06 39.62 31.17
N GLY A 602 13.40 39.57 31.25
CA GLY A 602 14.18 40.50 32.04
C GLY A 602 14.04 41.93 31.53
N LEU A 603 14.12 42.14 30.21
CA LEU A 603 13.97 43.46 29.59
C LEU A 603 12.56 44.03 29.79
N LEU A 604 11.52 43.24 29.52
CA LEU A 604 10.12 43.66 29.70
C LEU A 604 9.81 43.93 31.17
N SER A 605 10.21 43.02 32.07
CA SER A 605 9.96 43.17 33.51
C SER A 605 10.67 44.37 34.11
N GLN A 606 11.92 44.64 33.70
CA GLN A 606 12.71 45.75 34.23
C GLN A 606 12.18 47.12 33.80
N TYR A 607 11.75 47.28 32.55
CA TYR A 607 11.38 48.60 31.99
C TYR A 607 9.87 48.85 31.92
N LEU A 608 9.04 47.81 31.76
CA LEU A 608 7.60 47.92 31.51
C LEU A 608 6.75 47.18 32.56
N GLY A 609 7.38 46.53 33.53
CA GLY A 609 6.70 45.70 34.54
C GLY A 609 6.43 44.27 34.06
N TRP A 610 6.21 43.36 35.01
CA TRP A 610 6.08 41.93 34.71
C TRP A 610 4.81 41.61 33.89
N GLN A 611 3.77 42.43 33.97
CA GLN A 611 2.54 42.27 33.19
C GLN A 611 2.77 42.44 31.68
N ALA A 612 3.78 43.24 31.29
CA ALA A 612 4.14 43.47 29.89
C ALA A 612 4.59 42.18 29.17
N ILE A 613 5.07 41.19 29.93
CA ILE A 613 5.40 39.86 29.41
C ILE A 613 4.17 39.22 28.77
N PHE A 614 3.01 39.28 29.43
CA PHE A 614 1.79 38.65 28.95
C PHE A 614 1.15 39.43 27.79
N TRP A 615 1.22 40.76 27.80
CA TRP A 615 0.83 41.57 26.64
C TRP A 615 1.68 41.27 25.41
N PHE A 616 2.99 41.14 25.58
CA PHE A 616 3.89 40.76 24.50
C PHE A 616 3.52 39.39 23.90
N LEU A 617 3.26 38.39 24.75
CA LEU A 617 2.86 37.05 24.29
C LEU A 617 1.49 37.02 23.59
N ALA A 618 0.53 37.85 24.02
CA ALA A 618 -0.77 37.98 23.37
C ALA A 618 -0.66 38.61 21.97
N ILE A 619 0.10 39.71 21.84
CA ILE A 619 0.26 40.44 20.57
C ILE A 619 1.01 39.59 19.53
N THR A 620 2.02 38.85 19.97
CA THR A 620 2.87 38.06 19.05
C THR A 620 2.22 36.76 18.57
N SER A 621 1.10 36.33 19.17
CA SER A 621 0.46 35.03 18.87
C SER A 621 -0.76 35.10 17.94
N ASP A 622 -0.95 36.21 17.23
CA ASP A 622 -2.13 36.45 16.37
C ASP A 622 -2.30 35.38 15.27
N SER A 623 -3.54 34.91 15.07
CA SER A 623 -3.86 33.69 14.30
C SER A 623 -4.85 33.97 13.15
N PRO A 624 -4.78 33.27 12.00
CA PRO A 624 -5.69 33.50 10.88
C PRO A 624 -7.14 33.07 11.18
N SER A 625 -8.09 33.70 10.49
CA SER A 625 -9.55 33.60 10.70
C SER A 625 -10.13 32.18 10.77
N PRO A 626 -11.18 31.95 11.58
CA PRO A 626 -11.79 30.63 11.77
C PRO A 626 -12.44 30.08 10.49
N VAL A 627 -12.34 28.76 10.31
CA VAL A 627 -12.98 28.01 9.20
C VAL A 627 -14.10 27.13 9.77
N LYS A 628 -15.20 26.97 9.01
CA LYS A 628 -16.36 26.13 9.37
C LYS A 628 -15.94 24.69 9.69
N GLN A 629 -16.31 24.21 10.88
CA GLN A 629 -16.00 22.87 11.39
C GLN A 629 -17.00 21.82 10.89
N LYS A 630 -16.50 20.59 10.65
CA LYS A 630 -17.30 19.35 10.51
C LYS A 630 -17.61 18.78 11.90
N GLU A 631 -18.65 17.95 12.00
CA GLU A 631 -19.00 17.23 13.24
C GLU A 631 -17.82 16.36 13.73
N VAL A 632 -17.45 16.50 15.01
CA VAL A 632 -16.27 15.89 15.63
C VAL A 632 -16.71 14.94 16.74
N SER A 633 -16.13 13.74 16.80
CA SER A 633 -16.28 12.79 17.91
C SER A 633 -15.44 13.16 19.13
N LEU A 634 -15.80 12.65 20.32
CA LEU A 634 -15.05 12.91 21.55
C LEU A 634 -13.58 12.41 21.45
N PRO A 635 -12.57 13.22 21.84
CA PRO A 635 -11.16 12.81 21.87
C PRO A 635 -10.94 11.58 22.78
N ASP A 636 -10.06 10.65 22.40
CA ASP A 636 -9.70 9.46 23.21
C ASP A 636 -8.30 9.59 23.85
N PRO A 637 -8.19 10.17 25.07
CA PRO A 637 -6.92 10.32 25.77
C PRO A 637 -6.36 8.99 26.32
N LEU A 638 -7.14 7.90 26.36
CA LEU A 638 -6.69 6.61 26.89
C LEU A 638 -5.67 5.93 25.96
N SER A 639 -5.73 6.22 24.66
CA SER A 639 -4.75 5.79 23.66
C SER A 639 -3.32 6.24 24.01
N THR A 640 -3.16 7.49 24.48
CA THR A 640 -1.88 8.06 24.93
C THR A 640 -1.37 7.38 26.20
N LEU A 641 -2.25 7.11 27.17
CA LEU A 641 -1.89 6.47 28.44
C LEU A 641 -1.44 5.02 28.26
N ARG A 642 -2.03 4.26 27.32
CA ARG A 642 -1.63 2.89 27.02
C ARG A 642 -0.17 2.78 26.56
N LEU A 643 0.34 3.78 25.86
CA LEU A 643 1.72 3.81 25.36
C LEU A 643 2.76 3.79 26.49
N LEU A 644 2.43 4.36 27.66
CA LEU A 644 3.31 4.40 28.83
C LEU A 644 3.58 3.02 29.41
N PHE A 645 2.62 2.10 29.28
CA PHE A 645 2.70 0.76 29.83
C PHE A 645 3.26 -0.27 28.84
N HIS A 646 3.57 0.15 27.61
CA HIS A 646 4.24 -0.69 26.63
C HIS A 646 5.74 -0.77 26.95
N ARG A 647 6.25 -1.96 27.31
CA ARG A 647 7.60 -2.12 27.90
C ARG A 647 8.75 -1.38 27.18
N PRO A 648 9.02 -1.58 25.87
CA PRO A 648 10.16 -0.92 25.22
C PRO A 648 9.92 0.60 25.06
N THR A 649 8.70 1.00 24.75
CA THR A 649 8.32 2.40 24.52
C THR A 649 8.31 3.20 25.81
N GLY A 650 7.69 2.69 26.86
CA GLY A 650 7.62 3.31 28.18
C GLY A 650 9.00 3.59 28.76
N LEU A 651 9.99 2.73 28.51
CA LEU A 651 11.39 2.94 28.92
C LEU A 651 12.06 4.09 28.15
N VAL A 652 11.83 4.19 26.83
CA VAL A 652 12.33 5.31 26.00
C VAL A 652 11.68 6.63 26.45
N LEU A 653 10.38 6.64 26.70
CA LEU A 653 9.64 7.80 27.21
C LEU A 653 10.14 8.23 28.60
N LEU A 654 10.38 7.26 29.50
CA LEU A 654 10.91 7.51 30.84
C LEU A 654 12.32 8.10 30.79
N ALA A 655 13.23 7.51 30.01
CA ALA A 655 14.60 8.01 29.86
C ALA A 655 14.62 9.45 29.31
N ASN A 656 13.79 9.74 28.31
CA ASN A 656 13.67 11.09 27.77
C ASN A 656 13.10 12.09 28.79
N GLY A 657 12.12 11.67 29.59
CA GLY A 657 11.54 12.49 30.65
C GLY A 657 12.52 12.78 31.79
N LEU A 658 13.38 11.83 32.15
CA LEU A 658 14.42 12.01 33.15
C LEU A 658 15.50 13.01 32.70
N LEU A 659 15.94 12.94 31.44
CA LEU A 659 16.88 13.93 30.87
C LEU A 659 16.32 15.35 30.96
N PHE A 660 15.04 15.52 30.62
CA PHE A 660 14.38 16.81 30.69
C PHE A 660 14.20 17.30 32.13
N ALA A 661 13.87 16.40 33.05
CA ALA A 661 13.76 16.72 34.47
C ALA A 661 15.09 17.22 35.04
N SER A 662 16.21 16.61 34.67
CA SER A 662 17.56 17.05 35.06
C SER A 662 17.90 18.44 34.52
N TYR A 663 17.49 18.78 33.29
CA TYR A 663 17.67 20.12 32.73
C TYR A 663 16.87 21.19 33.50
N TYR A 664 15.60 20.92 33.79
CA TYR A 664 14.76 21.84 34.57
C TYR A 664 15.23 21.99 36.01
N ALA A 665 15.77 20.92 36.60
CA ALA A 665 16.36 20.99 37.93
C ALA A 665 17.53 21.97 38.01
N VAL A 666 18.41 21.98 37.00
CA VAL A 666 19.55 22.91 36.94
C VAL A 666 19.07 24.33 36.65
N THR A 667 18.23 24.52 35.64
CA THR A 667 17.82 25.86 35.17
C THR A 667 16.92 26.60 36.16
N ALA A 668 16.06 25.90 36.91
CA ALA A 668 15.22 26.51 37.94
C ALA A 668 16.03 27.07 39.13
N GLY A 669 17.22 26.53 39.40
CA GLY A 669 18.09 26.99 40.48
C GLY A 669 18.95 28.21 40.11
N ILE A 670 19.15 28.49 38.82
CA ILE A 670 20.07 29.54 38.35
C ILE A 670 19.69 30.94 38.90
N PRO A 671 18.43 31.42 38.81
CA PRO A 671 18.11 32.78 39.22
C PRO A 671 18.39 33.06 40.70
N SER A 672 18.05 32.13 41.59
CA SER A 672 18.30 32.29 43.03
C SER A 672 19.79 32.15 43.36
N GLN A 673 20.47 31.14 42.79
CA GLN A 673 21.89 30.89 43.05
C GLN A 673 22.78 32.03 42.55
N PHE A 674 22.52 32.56 41.35
CA PHE A 674 23.36 33.60 40.77
C PHE A 674 23.07 34.97 41.36
N LYS A 675 21.83 35.23 41.81
CA LYS A 675 21.50 36.42 42.60
C LYS A 675 22.18 36.39 43.96
N GLU A 676 22.24 35.23 44.61
CA GLU A 676 22.85 35.09 45.94
C GLU A 676 24.38 35.10 45.88
N ILE A 677 25.00 34.31 44.99
CA ILE A 677 26.45 34.13 44.92
C ILE A 677 27.15 35.30 44.21
N TYR A 678 26.55 35.84 43.14
CA TYR A 678 27.17 36.85 42.27
C TYR A 678 26.48 38.23 42.33
N GLN A 679 25.38 38.38 43.08
CA GLN A 679 24.62 39.63 43.24
C GLN A 679 24.14 40.24 41.90
N LEU A 680 23.77 39.40 40.94
CA LEU A 680 23.30 39.85 39.63
C LEU A 680 21.87 40.46 39.70
N ASN A 681 21.63 41.50 38.91
CA ASN A 681 20.29 42.06 38.68
C ASN A 681 19.50 41.22 37.65
N ASP A 682 18.20 41.49 37.48
CA ASP A 682 17.32 40.63 36.69
C ASP A 682 17.74 40.53 35.20
N LEU A 683 18.29 41.61 34.62
CA LEU A 683 18.88 41.59 33.27
C LEU A 683 20.15 40.74 33.22
N ALA A 684 21.06 40.90 34.18
CA ALA A 684 22.29 40.12 34.26
C ALA A 684 22.00 38.63 34.51
N ILE A 685 20.97 38.29 35.28
CA ILE A 685 20.45 36.93 35.42
C ILE A 685 19.91 36.42 34.07
N GLY A 686 19.17 37.25 33.32
CA GLY A 686 18.73 36.92 31.97
C GLY A 686 19.91 36.61 31.03
N LEU A 687 21.02 37.36 31.11
CA LEU A 687 22.23 37.14 30.31
C LEU A 687 22.94 35.82 30.63
N VAL A 688 22.81 35.28 31.86
CA VAL A 688 23.38 33.97 32.26
C VAL A 688 22.77 32.80 31.48
N PHE A 689 21.57 32.96 30.91
CA PHE A 689 20.94 31.94 30.06
C PHE A 689 21.47 31.95 28.62
N ILE A 690 22.27 32.95 28.20
CA ILE A 690 22.84 33.00 26.85
C ILE A 690 23.74 31.78 26.57
N PRO A 691 24.71 31.40 27.43
CA PRO A 691 25.49 30.18 27.23
C PRO A 691 24.63 28.91 27.15
N ALA A 692 23.58 28.80 27.96
CA ALA A 692 22.62 27.69 27.84
C ALA A 692 21.99 27.66 26.45
N GLY A 693 21.55 28.81 25.95
CA GLY A 693 20.94 28.94 24.63
C GLY A 693 21.87 28.72 23.46
N ILE A 694 23.11 29.19 23.54
CA ILE A 694 24.12 28.91 22.52
C ILE A 694 24.43 27.40 22.51
N GLY A 695 24.55 26.76 23.67
CA GLY A 695 24.75 25.31 23.77
C GLY A 695 23.60 24.53 23.14
N SER A 696 22.37 24.89 23.48
CA SER A 696 21.15 24.32 22.91
C SER A 696 21.02 24.58 21.39
N LEU A 697 21.33 25.77 20.90
CA LEU A 697 21.35 26.10 19.47
C LEU A 697 22.39 25.26 18.71
N LEU A 698 23.63 25.23 19.20
CA LEU A 698 24.70 24.43 18.61
C LEU A 698 24.39 22.93 18.66
N SER A 699 23.68 22.47 19.68
CA SER A 699 23.25 21.06 19.75
C SER A 699 22.29 20.68 18.63
N THR A 700 21.40 21.59 18.20
CA THR A 700 20.42 21.27 17.14
C THR A 700 21.07 21.12 15.78
N THR A 701 22.03 21.99 15.46
CA THR A 701 22.82 21.92 14.22
C THR A 701 23.80 20.75 14.25
N PHE A 702 24.51 20.57 15.38
CA PHE A 702 25.41 19.44 15.60
C PHE A 702 24.67 18.11 15.48
N ASN A 703 23.53 17.95 16.16
CA ASN A 703 22.73 16.73 16.10
C ASN A 703 22.21 16.44 14.72
N GLY A 704 21.64 17.42 14.01
CA GLY A 704 21.10 17.19 12.67
C GLY A 704 22.19 16.61 11.75
N ILE A 705 23.38 17.21 11.78
CA ILE A 705 24.52 16.77 10.97
C ILE A 705 25.06 15.41 11.43
N VAL A 706 25.27 15.23 12.73
CA VAL A 706 25.88 14.01 13.29
C VAL A 706 24.92 12.83 13.24
N LEU A 707 23.63 13.04 13.44
CA LEU A 707 22.60 12.03 13.25
C LEU A 707 22.46 11.65 11.79
N ASP A 708 22.40 12.62 10.88
CA ASP A 708 22.33 12.33 9.45
C ASP A 708 23.64 11.66 9.00
N TRP A 709 24.79 12.02 9.56
CA TRP A 709 26.07 11.35 9.31
C TRP A 709 26.10 9.93 9.87
N ASN A 710 25.72 9.68 11.12
CA ASN A 710 25.76 8.33 11.70
C ASN A 710 24.69 7.44 11.08
N TYR A 711 23.53 8.02 10.77
CA TYR A 711 22.50 7.38 9.96
C TYR A 711 23.06 7.05 8.57
N ARG A 712 23.74 7.98 7.88
CA ARG A 712 24.39 7.73 6.58
C ARG A 712 25.60 6.80 6.65
N ARG A 713 26.29 6.73 7.79
CA ARG A 713 27.44 5.85 8.05
C ARG A 713 26.97 4.42 8.26
N LEU A 714 25.96 4.25 9.12
CA LEU A 714 25.30 2.97 9.33
C LEU A 714 24.50 2.55 8.11
N GLN A 715 23.88 3.50 7.39
CA GLN A 715 23.26 3.25 6.09
C GLN A 715 24.31 2.99 4.99
N GLY A 716 25.52 3.55 5.11
CA GLY A 716 26.63 3.39 4.19
C GLY A 716 27.24 1.98 4.22
N GLY A 717 27.05 1.25 5.32
CA GLY A 717 27.23 -0.21 5.36
C GLY A 717 26.10 -1.01 4.71
N TYR A 718 25.00 -0.36 4.30
CA TYR A 718 23.75 -0.96 3.82
C TYR A 718 23.25 -0.35 2.48
N GLY A 719 24.12 0.33 1.71
CA GLY A 719 23.83 0.92 0.39
C GLY A 719 22.94 2.19 0.38
N PRO A 720 23.03 3.06 -0.65
CA PRO A 720 22.29 4.33 -0.68
C PRO A 720 20.89 4.18 -1.33
N GLY A 721 19.85 4.70 -0.65
CA GLY A 721 18.55 5.02 -1.28
C GLY A 721 17.29 4.57 -0.52
N THR A 722 16.52 5.55 -0.03
CA THR A 722 15.07 5.53 0.37
C THR A 722 14.58 4.44 1.34
N ARG A 723 14.50 4.74 2.64
CA ARG A 723 13.32 5.24 3.40
C ARG A 723 12.39 4.11 3.89
N HIS A 724 12.54 3.82 5.18
CA HIS A 724 11.89 2.76 5.97
C HIS A 724 12.37 1.34 5.67
N LYS A 725 13.52 1.04 6.26
CA LYS A 725 14.01 -0.31 6.56
C LYS A 725 13.48 -0.73 7.92
N PRO A 726 12.44 -1.57 8.03
CA PRO A 726 12.08 -2.27 9.28
C PRO A 726 13.19 -3.17 9.88
N SER A 727 14.38 -3.24 9.26
CA SER A 727 15.60 -3.85 9.82
C SER A 727 16.72 -2.89 10.12
N PHE A 728 16.61 -1.62 9.69
CA PHE A 728 17.64 -0.67 10.04
C PHE A 728 17.50 -0.49 11.54
N PRO A 729 18.55 -0.77 12.33
CA PRO A 729 18.45 -0.70 13.77
C PRO A 729 18.41 0.78 14.14
N ILE A 730 17.23 1.39 13.98
CA ILE A 730 17.02 2.83 14.09
C ILE A 730 17.23 3.24 15.54
N GLU A 731 16.85 2.36 16.47
CA GLU A 731 17.20 2.42 17.87
C GLU A 731 18.72 2.50 18.03
N GLN A 732 19.49 1.60 17.42
CA GLN A 732 20.95 1.60 17.53
C GLN A 732 21.57 2.84 16.87
N ALA A 733 21.10 3.24 15.69
CA ALA A 733 21.62 4.37 14.93
C ALA A 733 21.44 5.71 15.66
N ARG A 734 20.34 5.83 16.41
CA ARG A 734 20.04 7.00 17.25
C ARG A 734 20.73 6.87 18.62
N LEU A 735 20.63 5.72 19.29
CA LEU A 735 21.13 5.50 20.65
C LEU A 735 22.67 5.49 20.75
N GLN A 736 23.40 5.09 19.70
CA GLN A 736 24.87 5.17 19.66
C GLN A 736 25.40 6.61 19.84
N ILE A 737 24.68 7.60 19.32
CA ILE A 737 25.04 9.02 19.53
C ILE A 737 24.46 9.53 20.85
N CYS A 738 23.27 9.05 21.22
CA CYS A 738 22.58 9.47 22.44
C CYS A 738 23.41 9.13 23.70
N LEU A 739 23.95 7.91 23.80
CA LEU A 739 24.60 7.42 25.02
C LEU A 739 25.84 8.25 25.43
N PRO A 740 26.80 8.59 24.54
CA PRO A 740 27.90 9.51 24.87
C PRO A 740 27.43 10.88 25.36
N LEU A 741 26.35 11.42 24.79
CA LEU A 741 25.79 12.72 25.18
C LEU A 741 25.13 12.66 26.56
N ILE A 742 24.45 11.56 26.89
CA ILE A 742 23.91 11.32 28.23
C ILE A 742 25.05 11.28 29.25
N ILE A 743 26.14 10.56 28.95
CA ILE A 743 27.32 10.50 29.83
C ILE A 743 27.94 11.90 30.01
N LEU A 744 28.13 12.65 28.92
CA LEU A 744 28.65 14.02 28.95
C LEU A 744 27.75 14.96 29.79
N SER A 745 26.43 14.81 29.69
CA SER A 745 25.51 15.61 30.48
C SER A 745 25.61 15.29 31.98
N ALA A 746 25.73 14.01 32.33
CA ALA A 746 25.86 13.57 33.72
C ALA A 746 27.17 14.09 34.34
N THR A 747 28.29 14.00 33.62
CA THR A 747 29.59 14.50 34.10
C THR A 747 29.62 16.01 34.22
N ALA A 748 28.99 16.74 33.29
CA ALA A 748 28.89 18.19 33.35
C ALA A 748 27.99 18.69 34.50
N ILE A 749 26.86 18.01 34.75
CA ILE A 749 26.01 18.28 35.93
C ILE A 749 26.79 18.05 37.21
N LEU A 750 27.55 16.95 37.30
CA LEU A 750 28.41 16.68 38.46
C LEU A 750 29.46 17.77 38.65
N GLY A 751 30.13 18.19 37.58
CA GLY A 751 31.11 19.26 37.60
C GLY A 751 30.51 20.58 38.08
N TYR A 752 29.32 20.94 37.60
CA TYR A 752 28.60 22.15 38.02
C TYR A 752 28.23 22.08 39.51
N ALA A 753 27.74 20.94 39.96
CA ALA A 753 27.39 20.71 41.36
C ALA A 753 28.58 20.81 42.30
N LEU A 754 29.69 20.18 41.94
CA LEU A 754 30.93 20.21 42.72
C LEU A 754 31.52 21.62 42.74
N LEU A 755 31.52 22.33 41.61
CA LEU A 755 31.98 23.72 41.53
C LEU A 755 31.16 24.63 42.45
N MET A 756 29.83 24.51 42.44
CA MET A 756 28.92 25.32 43.24
C MET A 756 28.85 24.93 44.72
N SER A 757 29.45 23.81 45.12
CA SER A 757 29.42 23.32 46.52
C SER A 757 30.77 23.33 47.22
N LEU A 758 31.88 23.16 46.48
CA LEU A 758 33.23 23.08 47.05
C LEU A 758 34.00 24.39 46.98
N VAL A 759 33.58 25.33 46.12
CA VAL A 759 34.25 26.61 45.92
C VAL A 759 33.36 27.73 46.46
N THR A 760 33.87 28.51 47.41
CA THR A 760 33.14 29.61 48.07
C THR A 760 32.82 30.77 47.12
N HIS A 761 33.70 31.06 46.15
CA HIS A 761 33.48 32.04 45.08
C HIS A 761 33.86 31.42 43.73
N PRO A 762 32.97 30.61 43.12
CA PRO A 762 33.28 29.94 41.88
C PRO A 762 33.41 30.99 40.75
N PRO A 763 34.45 30.93 39.90
CA PRO A 763 34.56 31.91 38.82
C PRO A 763 33.40 31.77 37.84
N LEU A 764 32.76 32.90 37.52
CA LEU A 764 31.55 32.94 36.71
C LEU A 764 31.75 32.26 35.34
N SER A 765 32.92 32.41 34.72
CA SER A 765 33.26 31.78 33.43
C SER A 765 33.18 30.25 33.45
N TYR A 766 33.62 29.58 34.52
CA TYR A 766 33.52 28.12 34.65
C TYR A 766 32.07 27.68 34.83
N ALA A 767 31.29 28.41 35.64
CA ALA A 767 29.87 28.13 35.82
C ALA A 767 29.09 28.24 34.49
N LEU A 768 29.35 29.31 33.73
CA LEU A 768 28.75 29.52 32.41
C LEU A 768 29.18 28.46 31.38
N SER A 769 30.44 28.04 31.41
CA SER A 769 30.96 26.98 30.52
C SER A 769 30.31 25.61 30.81
N LEU A 770 30.05 25.31 32.08
CA LEU A 770 29.35 24.09 32.48
C LEU A 770 27.86 24.16 32.11
N ILE A 771 27.20 25.31 32.31
CA ILE A 771 25.81 25.54 31.87
C ILE A 771 25.67 25.35 30.35
N PHE A 772 26.62 25.87 29.57
CA PHE A 772 26.70 25.64 28.13
C PHE A 772 26.79 24.14 27.81
N THR A 773 27.71 23.43 28.48
CA THR A 773 27.97 22.00 28.21
C THR A 773 26.77 21.11 28.59
N ILE A 774 26.14 21.38 29.74
CA ILE A 774 24.91 20.73 30.19
C ILE A 774 23.80 20.96 29.18
N SER A 775 23.59 22.20 28.76
CA SER A 775 22.51 22.56 27.83
C SER A 775 22.75 21.94 26.46
N PHE A 776 23.98 21.96 25.95
CA PHE A 776 24.35 21.28 24.72
C PHE A 776 24.07 19.77 24.79
N ALA A 777 24.61 19.07 25.80
CA ALA A 777 24.55 17.62 25.89
C ALA A 777 23.13 17.09 26.15
N ILE A 778 22.37 17.72 27.06
CA ILE A 778 20.99 17.30 27.35
C ILE A 778 20.08 17.60 26.17
N THR A 779 20.15 18.81 25.60
CA THR A 779 19.32 19.16 24.44
C THR A 779 19.63 18.23 23.26
N ALA A 780 20.91 17.86 23.11
CA ALA A 780 21.33 16.91 22.10
C ALA A 780 20.69 15.52 22.32
N ALA A 781 20.84 14.92 23.51
CA ALA A 781 20.26 13.62 23.83
C ALA A 781 18.72 13.64 23.72
N TYR A 782 18.08 14.70 24.22
CA TYR A 782 16.63 14.89 24.19
C TYR A 782 16.07 14.91 22.76
N ASN A 783 16.72 15.63 21.85
CA ASN A 783 16.30 15.69 20.44
C ASN A 783 16.40 14.33 19.75
N ILE A 784 17.47 13.57 20.02
CA ILE A 784 17.68 12.24 19.46
C ILE A 784 16.56 11.29 19.91
N MET A 785 16.17 11.34 21.18
CA MET A 785 15.09 10.54 21.74
C MET A 785 13.72 10.92 21.16
N ASN A 786 13.42 12.20 20.94
CA ASN A 786 12.18 12.61 20.28
C ASN A 786 12.10 12.12 18.83
N ILE A 787 13.21 12.23 18.09
CA ILE A 787 13.30 11.70 16.72
C ILE A 787 13.05 10.19 16.73
N LEU A 788 13.65 9.46 17.66
CA LEU A 788 13.43 8.02 17.83
C LEU A 788 11.96 7.70 18.12
N ILE A 789 11.29 8.43 19.01
CA ILE A 789 9.87 8.18 19.32
C ILE A 789 8.96 8.43 18.11
N VAL A 790 9.23 9.47 17.31
CA VAL A 790 8.50 9.73 16.05
C VAL A 790 8.76 8.62 15.03
N ASP A 791 10.01 8.16 14.93
CA ASP A 791 10.39 7.09 14.02
C ASP A 791 9.78 5.72 14.44
N LEU A 792 9.62 5.47 15.74
CA LEU A 792 8.96 4.27 16.29
C LEU A 792 7.42 4.27 16.13
N TYR A 793 6.79 5.45 16.06
CA TYR A 793 5.33 5.61 16.03
C TYR A 793 4.85 6.52 14.88
N TYR A 794 5.35 6.27 13.67
CA TYR A 794 5.10 7.12 12.50
C TYR A 794 3.63 7.22 12.07
N ALA A 795 2.80 6.21 12.36
CA ALA A 795 1.38 6.20 12.00
C ALA A 795 0.52 7.04 12.97
N THR A 796 0.99 7.24 14.20
CA THR A 796 0.32 8.05 15.23
C THR A 796 1.34 8.96 15.96
N PRO A 797 2.07 9.83 15.23
CA PRO A 797 3.21 10.57 15.79
C PRO A 797 2.74 11.63 16.78
N ALA A 798 1.55 12.22 16.58
CA ALA A 798 0.94 13.17 17.51
C ALA A 798 0.64 12.51 18.87
N THR A 799 0.07 11.29 18.85
CA THR A 799 -0.24 10.52 20.07
C THR A 799 1.03 10.10 20.83
N ALA A 800 2.07 9.65 20.11
CA ALA A 800 3.35 9.30 20.74
C ALA A 800 4.10 10.51 21.31
N MET A 801 4.07 11.65 20.61
CA MET A 801 4.62 12.92 21.11
C MET A 801 3.82 13.47 22.30
N ALA A 802 2.51 13.25 22.33
CA ALA A 802 1.69 13.59 23.48
C ALA A 802 2.06 12.74 24.71
N ALA A 803 2.27 11.43 24.54
CA ALA A 803 2.72 10.54 25.62
C ALA A 803 4.10 10.94 26.15
N ASN A 804 5.01 11.32 25.25
CA ASN A 804 6.32 11.85 25.60
C ASN A 804 6.23 13.18 26.38
N ASN A 805 5.43 14.13 25.90
CA ASN A 805 5.21 15.39 26.60
C ASN A 805 4.61 15.17 28.00
N LEU A 806 3.70 14.21 28.16
CA LEU A 806 3.11 13.85 29.44
C LEU A 806 4.18 13.40 30.45
N VAL A 807 4.99 12.39 30.12
CA VAL A 807 6.06 11.89 31.00
C VAL A 807 7.06 12.98 31.34
N ARG A 808 7.50 13.71 30.31
CA ARG A 808 8.49 14.78 30.40
C ARG A 808 8.05 15.91 31.33
N CYS A 809 6.83 16.42 31.16
CA CYS A 809 6.37 17.57 31.92
C CYS A 809 6.04 17.21 33.37
N PHE A 810 5.53 16.00 33.64
CA PHE A 810 5.30 15.52 35.02
C PHE A 810 6.61 15.36 35.79
N LEU A 811 7.64 14.74 35.18
CA LEU A 811 8.95 14.60 35.81
C LEU A 811 9.66 15.95 35.97
N GLY A 812 9.56 16.84 34.98
CA GLY A 812 10.10 18.21 35.08
C GLY A 812 9.39 19.07 36.13
N ALA A 813 8.08 18.93 36.28
CA ALA A 813 7.30 19.60 37.33
C ALA A 813 7.74 19.14 38.73
N GLY A 814 7.92 17.82 38.90
CA GLY A 814 8.45 17.23 40.13
C GLY A 814 9.86 17.74 40.43
N ALA A 815 10.75 17.76 39.44
CA ALA A 815 12.11 18.29 39.60
C ALA A 815 12.11 19.77 40.00
N THR A 816 11.40 20.62 39.27
CA THR A 816 11.34 22.07 39.54
C THR A 816 10.76 22.39 40.92
N GLY A 817 9.68 21.71 41.30
CA GLY A 817 9.02 21.93 42.60
C GLY A 817 9.86 21.48 43.80
N LEU A 818 10.70 20.45 43.63
CA LEU A 818 11.49 19.87 44.72
C LEU A 818 12.88 20.49 44.88
N VAL A 819 13.46 21.06 43.81
CA VAL A 819 14.84 21.52 43.80
C VAL A 819 15.11 22.64 44.80
N HIS A 820 14.32 23.72 44.79
CA HIS A 820 14.57 24.84 45.70
C HIS A 820 14.38 24.47 47.19
N PRO A 821 13.28 23.80 47.60
CA PRO A 821 13.14 23.31 48.98
C PRO A 821 14.27 22.38 49.40
N ALA A 822 14.73 21.51 48.50
CA ALA A 822 15.83 20.62 48.78
C ALA A 822 17.15 21.41 48.93
N ILE A 823 17.43 22.40 48.08
CA ILE A 823 18.69 23.19 48.13
C ILE A 823 18.82 23.87 49.49
N VAL A 824 17.74 24.49 49.95
CA VAL A 824 17.68 25.16 51.25
C VAL A 824 17.90 24.18 52.41
N ARG A 825 17.43 22.94 52.30
CA ARG A 825 17.47 21.96 53.40
C ARG A 825 18.72 21.07 53.43
N TRP A 826 19.27 20.72 52.27
CA TRP A 826 20.33 19.70 52.12
C TRP A 826 21.62 20.23 51.49
N GLY A 827 21.62 21.48 51.03
CA GLY A 827 22.76 22.09 50.34
C GLY A 827 22.90 21.63 48.88
N ASN A 828 23.53 22.48 48.06
CA ASN A 828 23.54 22.38 46.61
C ASN A 828 24.18 21.06 46.09
N GLY A 829 25.22 20.56 46.76
CA GLY A 829 25.97 19.38 46.34
C GLY A 829 25.20 18.05 46.45
N ARG A 830 24.34 17.89 47.47
CA ARG A 830 23.68 16.59 47.76
C ARG A 830 22.52 16.27 46.82
N ILE A 831 21.83 17.29 46.31
CA ILE A 831 20.68 17.14 45.39
C ILE A 831 21.17 16.81 43.99
N MET A 832 22.32 17.34 43.61
CA MET A 832 22.90 17.05 42.30
C MET A 832 23.46 15.63 42.21
N ILE A 833 23.89 15.04 43.34
CA ILE A 833 24.22 13.61 43.45
C ILE A 833 22.95 12.73 43.27
N LEU A 834 21.81 13.16 43.82
CA LEU A 834 20.52 12.50 43.59
C LEU A 834 20.11 12.54 42.11
N LEU A 835 20.30 13.68 41.44
CA LEU A 835 20.08 13.81 39.99
C LEU A 835 21.05 12.94 39.18
N LEU A 836 22.29 12.75 39.65
CA LEU A 836 23.27 11.84 39.04
C LEU A 836 22.85 10.37 39.15
N LEU A 837 22.32 9.96 40.30
CA LEU A 837 21.76 8.62 40.54
C LEU A 837 20.56 8.36 39.62
N ILE A 838 19.71 9.36 39.43
CA ILE A 838 18.55 9.28 38.54
C ILE A 838 18.97 9.09 37.07
N ILE A 839 19.99 9.83 36.60
CA ILE A 839 20.54 9.66 35.25
C ILE A 839 21.29 8.32 35.11
N GLY A 840 22.00 7.87 36.16
CA GLY A 840 22.69 6.58 36.20
C GLY A 840 21.73 5.36 36.17
N ILE A 841 20.54 5.49 36.74
CA ILE A 841 19.49 4.47 36.62
C ILE A 841 18.91 4.43 35.20
N ALA A 842 18.79 5.60 34.54
CA ALA A 842 18.36 5.69 33.15
C ALA A 842 19.38 5.05 32.19
N THR A 843 20.69 5.16 32.44
CA THR A 843 21.73 4.53 31.62
C THR A 843 21.85 3.01 31.88
N ALA A 844 21.71 2.56 33.13
CA ALA A 844 21.88 1.14 33.50
C ALA A 844 20.72 0.20 33.07
N ARG A 845 19.58 0.74 32.62
CA ARG A 845 18.39 -0.03 32.21
C ARG A 845 18.14 -0.06 30.70
N ILE A 846 19.00 0.58 29.90
CA ILE A 846 18.93 0.57 28.42
C ILE A 846 19.74 -0.61 27.84
N ASP A 847 20.71 -1.16 28.58
CA ASP A 847 21.56 -2.27 28.13
C ASP A 847 20.84 -3.62 27.91
N PRO A 848 19.79 -4.03 28.67
CA PRO A 848 19.12 -5.31 28.42
C PRO A 848 17.96 -5.23 27.40
N LEU A 849 17.86 -4.16 26.60
CA LEU A 849 16.89 -4.06 25.50
C LEU A 849 17.42 -4.62 24.16
N LEU A 850 18.61 -5.23 24.15
CA LEU A 850 19.01 -6.12 23.07
C LEU A 850 18.26 -7.44 23.27
N PRO A 851 17.23 -7.78 22.47
CA PRO A 851 16.70 -9.14 22.48
C PRO A 851 17.87 -10.10 22.23
N THR A 852 18.12 -11.00 23.18
CA THR A 852 18.95 -12.18 22.95
C THR A 852 18.31 -12.95 21.81
N TYR A 853 19.01 -12.94 20.68
CA TYR A 853 18.67 -13.56 19.42
C TYR A 853 18.02 -14.94 19.58
N GLN A 854 16.80 -15.12 19.07
CA GLN A 854 16.52 -16.32 18.28
C GLN A 854 17.62 -16.40 17.23
N GLN A 855 18.29 -17.55 17.13
CA GLN A 855 19.53 -17.71 16.34
C GLN A 855 19.40 -17.05 14.96
N ILE A 856 20.41 -16.25 14.60
CA ILE A 856 20.47 -15.67 13.26
C ILE A 856 20.78 -16.82 12.30
N LEU A 857 19.91 -17.02 11.31
CA LEU A 857 20.19 -17.96 10.23
C LEU A 857 21.26 -17.37 9.31
N HIS A 858 22.50 -17.86 9.41
CA HIS A 858 23.58 -17.42 8.53
C HIS A 858 23.37 -17.96 7.12
N LEU A 859 23.19 -17.08 6.14
CA LEU A 859 23.04 -17.42 4.73
C LEU A 859 23.91 -16.54 3.85
N ARG A 860 24.37 -17.05 2.71
CA ARG A 860 25.10 -16.27 1.69
C ARG A 860 24.62 -16.64 0.30
N TYR A 861 24.43 -15.67 -0.55
CA TYR A 861 24.28 -15.94 -1.98
C TYR A 861 25.66 -16.15 -2.61
N PRO A 862 25.79 -16.87 -3.74
CA PRO A 862 27.10 -17.25 -4.28
C PRO A 862 28.04 -16.08 -4.58
N LEU A 863 27.49 -14.90 -4.83
CA LEU A 863 28.22 -13.68 -5.16
C LEU A 863 28.27 -12.68 -3.98
N THR A 864 27.71 -13.02 -2.82
CA THR A 864 27.63 -12.11 -1.66
C THR A 864 28.46 -12.60 -0.48
N PRO A 865 28.92 -11.68 0.39
CA PRO A 865 29.31 -12.05 1.74
C PRO A 865 28.12 -12.64 2.51
N TRP A 866 28.40 -13.22 3.69
CA TRP A 866 27.35 -13.70 4.60
C TRP A 866 26.38 -12.57 4.97
N VAL A 867 25.10 -12.81 4.71
CA VAL A 867 23.99 -11.87 4.88
C VAL A 867 23.71 -11.69 6.36
N GLN A 868 23.90 -10.48 6.87
CA GLN A 868 23.51 -10.07 8.21
C GLN A 868 22.05 -9.61 8.24
N PRO A 869 21.33 -9.75 9.36
CA PRO A 869 19.96 -9.27 9.47
C PRO A 869 19.85 -7.76 9.16
N GLY A 870 18.98 -7.46 8.22
CA GLY A 870 18.72 -6.14 7.70
C GLY A 870 19.57 -5.71 6.52
N ASP A 871 20.50 -6.56 6.09
CA ASP A 871 21.33 -6.30 4.92
C ASP A 871 20.46 -6.03 3.71
N THR A 872 21.02 -5.31 2.75
CA THR A 872 20.32 -5.00 1.51
C THR A 872 21.08 -5.61 0.38
N LEU A 873 20.49 -6.65 -0.20
CA LEU A 873 21.04 -7.37 -1.34
C LEU A 873 20.51 -6.75 -2.62
N LEU A 874 21.33 -6.76 -3.67
CA LEU A 874 20.85 -6.40 -4.99
C LEU A 874 20.00 -7.55 -5.54
N MET A 875 18.98 -7.20 -6.33
CA MET A 875 18.12 -8.21 -6.95
C MET A 875 18.94 -9.22 -7.77
N SER A 876 19.97 -8.77 -8.50
CA SER A 876 20.89 -9.65 -9.23
C SER A 876 21.69 -10.61 -8.35
N ASP A 877 22.08 -10.18 -7.15
CA ASP A 877 22.84 -10.99 -6.19
C ASP A 877 21.98 -12.07 -5.50
N THR A 878 20.66 -11.97 -5.60
CA THR A 878 19.72 -12.93 -5.01
C THR A 878 19.47 -14.15 -5.91
N HIS A 879 20.28 -14.31 -6.97
CA HIS A 879 20.31 -15.44 -7.89
C HIS A 879 21.72 -16.04 -8.03
N PRO A 880 21.89 -17.37 -8.00
CA PRO A 880 20.90 -18.43 -7.70
C PRO A 880 20.69 -18.62 -6.18
N LEU A 881 20.10 -19.74 -5.72
CA LEU A 881 19.77 -20.02 -4.31
C LEU A 881 20.91 -19.72 -3.31
N PRO A 882 20.59 -19.26 -2.08
CA PRO A 882 21.61 -19.02 -1.07
C PRO A 882 22.12 -20.33 -0.45
N THR A 883 23.39 -20.32 -0.08
CA THR A 883 24.00 -21.31 0.81
C THR A 883 23.62 -20.98 2.26
N LEU A 884 23.12 -21.96 3.00
CA LEU A 884 22.72 -21.82 4.41
C LEU A 884 23.78 -22.48 5.30
N SER A 885 24.37 -21.75 6.25
CA SER A 885 25.28 -22.32 7.24
C SER A 885 24.50 -23.13 8.27
N THR A 886 25.17 -24.13 8.81
CA THR A 886 24.69 -24.94 9.93
C THR A 886 25.08 -24.37 11.30
N LEU A 887 25.73 -23.21 11.35
CA LEU A 887 26.22 -22.58 12.58
C LEU A 887 25.08 -22.38 13.59
N GLY A 888 25.20 -23.04 14.74
CA GLY A 888 24.22 -22.97 15.83
C GLY A 888 23.10 -24.03 15.77
N LEU A 889 22.99 -24.80 14.69
CA LEU A 889 21.94 -25.80 14.50
C LEU A 889 22.37 -27.20 14.99
N ILE A 890 21.39 -28.06 15.28
CA ILE A 890 21.61 -29.45 15.74
C ILE A 890 21.77 -30.39 14.53
N PRO A 891 22.89 -31.14 14.38
CA PRO A 891 23.18 -31.95 13.19
C PRO A 891 22.25 -33.15 12.93
N THR A 892 21.60 -33.68 13.96
CA THR A 892 20.74 -34.87 13.87
C THR A 892 19.30 -34.57 13.49
N GLU A 893 18.95 -33.29 13.41
CA GLU A 893 17.59 -32.82 13.18
C GLU A 893 17.38 -32.46 11.69
N THR A 894 16.13 -32.51 11.27
CA THR A 894 15.71 -32.11 9.92
C THR A 894 15.00 -30.75 9.99
N TYR A 895 15.21 -29.89 9.00
CA TYR A 895 14.70 -28.52 9.04
C TYR A 895 13.84 -28.16 7.82
N LEU A 896 12.87 -27.28 8.05
CA LEU A 896 12.06 -26.65 7.02
C LEU A 896 12.35 -25.16 6.98
N LEU A 897 12.60 -24.64 5.78
CA LEU A 897 12.84 -23.23 5.54
C LEU A 897 11.63 -22.60 4.85
N LEU A 898 11.17 -21.46 5.36
CA LEU A 898 10.23 -20.57 4.68
C LEU A 898 10.96 -19.28 4.32
N PHE A 899 10.72 -18.78 3.11
CA PHE A 899 11.22 -17.50 2.64
C PHE A 899 10.05 -16.64 2.19
N LEU A 900 9.85 -15.51 2.84
CA LEU A 900 8.62 -14.73 2.77
C LEU A 900 8.94 -13.28 2.38
N ASP A 901 8.01 -12.62 1.71
CA ASP A 901 7.96 -11.17 1.54
C ASP A 901 6.79 -10.62 2.37
N LEU A 902 7.10 -9.77 3.34
CA LEU A 902 6.12 -9.28 4.32
C LEU A 902 5.44 -7.96 3.93
N ASP A 903 5.93 -7.28 2.90
CA ASP A 903 5.58 -5.87 2.65
C ASP A 903 4.77 -5.66 1.37
N VAL A 904 4.10 -6.72 0.93
CA VAL A 904 3.33 -6.72 -0.30
C VAL A 904 1.99 -6.03 -0.06
N ILE A 905 1.67 -5.02 -0.86
CA ILE A 905 0.39 -4.32 -0.80
C ILE A 905 -0.38 -4.57 -2.11
N TYR A 906 -1.59 -5.13 -2.00
CA TYR A 906 -2.52 -5.19 -3.13
C TYR A 906 -3.63 -4.18 -2.92
N SER A 907 -3.70 -3.20 -3.84
CA SER A 907 -4.65 -2.09 -3.81
C SER A 907 -4.57 -1.26 -2.52
N HIS A 908 -5.19 -1.72 -1.43
CA HIS A 908 -5.27 -1.02 -0.13
C HIS A 908 -5.01 -1.93 1.10
N ASN A 909 -4.73 -3.22 0.90
CA ASN A 909 -4.48 -4.17 1.98
C ASN A 909 -3.06 -4.71 1.94
N SER A 910 -2.39 -4.73 3.10
CA SER A 910 -1.10 -5.40 3.29
C SER A 910 -1.28 -6.91 3.34
N THR A 911 -0.37 -7.66 2.72
CA THR A 911 -0.37 -9.12 2.66
C THR A 911 1.06 -9.68 2.69
N VAL A 912 1.20 -10.97 2.98
CA VAL A 912 2.47 -11.71 2.92
C VAL A 912 2.51 -12.58 1.66
N ILE A 913 3.63 -12.61 0.95
CA ILE A 913 3.91 -13.53 -0.16
C ILE A 913 4.93 -14.58 0.29
N LEU A 914 4.74 -15.85 -0.07
CA LEU A 914 5.79 -16.85 0.06
C LEU A 914 6.71 -16.87 -1.18
N HIS A 915 7.99 -16.59 -1.01
CA HIS A 915 8.99 -16.59 -2.09
C HIS A 915 9.65 -17.94 -2.31
N TRP A 916 9.90 -18.70 -1.25
CA TRP A 916 10.47 -20.04 -1.35
C TRP A 916 10.13 -20.84 -0.10
N TYR A 917 10.03 -22.16 -0.25
CA TYR A 917 10.13 -23.04 0.90
C TYR A 917 10.90 -24.29 0.50
N GLN A 918 11.60 -24.84 1.48
CA GLN A 918 12.38 -26.05 1.32
C GLN A 918 12.24 -26.90 2.59
N PRO A 919 11.47 -28.00 2.54
CA PRO A 919 11.48 -29.00 3.60
C PRO A 919 12.71 -29.90 3.48
N ASP A 920 12.91 -30.72 4.50
CA ASP A 920 13.87 -31.82 4.53
C ASP A 920 15.33 -31.37 4.38
N LEU A 921 15.67 -30.20 4.93
CA LEU A 921 17.05 -29.72 4.97
C LEU A 921 17.84 -30.48 6.04
N ILE A 922 18.93 -31.10 5.60
CA ILE A 922 19.87 -31.85 6.43
C ILE A 922 21.29 -31.28 6.29
N PHE A 923 22.18 -31.65 7.21
CA PHE A 923 23.58 -31.24 7.18
C PHE A 923 24.34 -31.97 6.06
N SER A 924 25.11 -31.23 5.26
CA SER A 924 25.93 -31.77 4.18
C SER A 924 27.30 -31.07 4.08
N ASN A 925 28.31 -31.82 3.63
CA ASN A 925 29.72 -31.41 3.61
C ASN A 925 30.25 -31.00 2.21
N ALA A 926 29.41 -30.61 1.24
CA ALA A 926 29.78 -30.51 -0.19
C ALA A 926 30.21 -29.12 -0.71
N THR A 927 31.19 -29.10 -1.64
CA THR A 927 31.72 -27.93 -2.41
C THR A 927 30.93 -27.70 -3.73
N PRO A 928 30.77 -26.46 -4.27
CA PRO A 928 29.89 -26.16 -5.42
C PRO A 928 30.48 -26.55 -6.79
N PRO A 929 29.65 -26.78 -7.84
CA PRO A 929 30.10 -27.23 -9.16
C PRO A 929 30.49 -26.06 -10.10
N THR A 930 31.64 -26.15 -10.78
CA THR A 930 32.03 -25.23 -11.86
C THR A 930 31.82 -25.86 -13.24
N THR A 931 31.10 -25.16 -14.12
CA THR A 931 30.97 -25.44 -15.57
C THR A 931 32.08 -24.74 -16.34
N ASP A 932 33.00 -25.50 -16.97
CA ASP A 932 33.29 -25.45 -18.41
C ASP A 932 34.47 -26.36 -18.79
N THR A 933 34.29 -27.07 -19.90
CA THR A 933 35.21 -28.01 -20.54
C THR A 933 36.23 -27.29 -21.44
N HIS A 934 37.54 -27.52 -21.23
CA HIS A 934 38.47 -28.14 -22.20
C HIS A 934 39.96 -27.98 -21.81
N THR A 935 40.71 -29.05 -22.11
CA THR A 935 42.18 -29.20 -22.29
C THR A 935 43.12 -29.37 -21.08
N GLN A 936 43.93 -30.42 -21.22
CA GLN A 936 44.92 -31.00 -20.31
C GLN A 936 46.15 -30.10 -20.10
N THR A 937 46.75 -30.13 -18.90
CA THR A 937 48.09 -30.70 -18.61
C THR A 937 48.48 -30.50 -17.15
N ALA A 938 49.18 -31.49 -16.60
CA ALA A 938 49.54 -31.60 -15.19
C ALA A 938 50.77 -30.78 -14.79
N THR A 939 50.75 -30.15 -13.61
CA THR A 939 51.87 -30.05 -12.64
C THR A 939 51.33 -29.71 -11.23
N PRO A 940 51.91 -30.24 -10.14
CA PRO A 940 51.47 -29.97 -8.77
C PRO A 940 52.14 -28.71 -8.20
N VAL A 941 51.34 -27.75 -7.73
CA VAL A 941 51.79 -26.53 -7.03
C VAL A 941 51.51 -26.71 -5.53
N PRO A 942 52.42 -26.30 -4.60
CA PRO A 942 52.31 -26.57 -3.17
C PRO A 942 51.17 -25.78 -2.51
N PRO A 943 50.68 -26.18 -1.31
CA PRO A 943 49.48 -25.60 -0.73
C PRO A 943 49.72 -24.13 -0.35
N PRO A 944 48.78 -23.21 -0.63
CA PRO A 944 48.82 -21.86 -0.08
C PRO A 944 48.42 -21.88 1.41
N PRO A 945 48.84 -20.87 2.20
CA PRO A 945 48.76 -20.90 3.65
C PRO A 945 47.32 -20.77 4.17
N LEU A 946 47.10 -21.30 5.38
CA LEU A 946 45.84 -21.30 6.13
C LEU A 946 45.12 -19.95 6.07
N ASN A 947 44.03 -19.90 5.30
CA ASN A 947 42.88 -19.02 5.49
C ASN A 947 41.70 -19.61 4.68
N ASN A 948 41.14 -20.74 5.13
CA ASN A 948 40.00 -21.38 4.48
C ASN A 948 38.76 -21.35 5.38
N LEU A 949 37.98 -20.27 5.29
CA LEU A 949 36.58 -20.20 5.74
C LEU A 949 35.61 -20.91 4.75
N ASN A 950 36.09 -21.94 4.05
CA ASN A 950 35.35 -22.65 2.99
C ASN A 950 35.03 -24.13 3.33
N GLN A 951 35.06 -24.51 4.62
CA GLN A 951 34.77 -25.88 5.08
C GLN A 951 33.66 -25.96 6.16
N GLU A 952 32.74 -24.99 6.23
CA GLU A 952 31.57 -25.16 7.11
C GLU A 952 30.51 -26.06 6.45
N PRO A 953 29.93 -27.04 7.18
CA PRO A 953 28.80 -27.81 6.69
C PRO A 953 27.61 -26.89 6.41
N ILE A 954 26.90 -27.18 5.33
CA ILE A 954 25.77 -26.39 4.84
C ILE A 954 24.48 -27.20 4.92
N LEU A 955 23.33 -26.53 5.03
CA LEU A 955 22.05 -27.20 4.89
C LEU A 955 21.77 -27.48 3.41
N THR A 956 21.51 -28.73 3.07
CA THR A 956 21.09 -29.14 1.72
C THR A 956 19.84 -30.01 1.78
N PRO A 957 19.02 -30.01 0.73
CA PRO A 957 17.87 -30.91 0.64
C PRO A 957 18.28 -32.38 0.75
N HIS A 958 17.47 -33.21 1.41
CA HIS A 958 17.68 -34.65 1.46
C HIS A 958 17.61 -35.27 0.05
N PRO A 959 18.53 -36.17 -0.35
CA PRO A 959 18.60 -36.71 -1.72
C PRO A 959 17.36 -37.49 -2.20
N SER A 960 16.53 -37.94 -1.26
CA SER A 960 15.30 -38.70 -1.54
C SER A 960 14.01 -37.87 -1.39
N SER A 961 14.11 -36.55 -1.20
CA SER A 961 12.93 -35.69 -1.09
C SER A 961 12.18 -35.60 -2.43
N PRO A 962 10.85 -35.84 -2.46
CA PRO A 962 10.07 -35.71 -3.69
C PRO A 962 10.07 -34.27 -4.22
N PRO A 963 10.31 -34.02 -5.52
CA PRO A 963 10.28 -32.67 -6.11
C PRO A 963 8.88 -32.02 -6.09
N THR A 964 7.84 -32.77 -5.73
CA THR A 964 6.46 -32.29 -5.61
C THR A 964 6.19 -31.46 -4.37
N HIS A 965 7.11 -31.44 -3.39
CA HIS A 965 6.95 -30.70 -2.13
C HIS A 965 8.01 -29.60 -1.94
N THR A 966 8.46 -28.96 -3.01
CA THR A 966 9.32 -27.76 -2.93
C THR A 966 8.74 -26.64 -3.80
N ALA A 967 8.84 -25.38 -3.33
CA ALA A 967 8.48 -24.25 -4.17
C ALA A 967 9.64 -23.89 -5.08
N SER A 968 9.34 -23.46 -6.31
CA SER A 968 10.34 -22.74 -7.10
C SER A 968 10.78 -21.53 -6.30
N TYR A 969 12.10 -21.39 -6.10
CA TYR A 969 12.66 -20.20 -5.49
C TYR A 969 12.33 -19.00 -6.35
N ILE A 970 11.47 -18.13 -5.81
CA ILE A 970 11.15 -16.85 -6.40
C ILE A 970 12.14 -15.88 -5.77
N PRO A 971 13.13 -15.43 -6.54
CA PRO A 971 14.05 -14.42 -6.07
C PRO A 971 13.25 -13.19 -5.68
N PRO A 972 13.69 -12.46 -4.66
CA PRO A 972 13.13 -11.16 -4.34
C PRO A 972 12.95 -10.28 -5.57
N GLN A 973 11.74 -9.80 -5.79
CA GLN A 973 11.35 -8.97 -6.95
C GLN A 973 10.56 -7.75 -6.46
N PRO A 974 11.14 -6.92 -5.57
CA PRO A 974 10.44 -5.75 -5.06
C PRO A 974 10.12 -4.78 -6.20
N PRO A 975 8.90 -4.20 -6.26
CA PRO A 975 8.57 -3.11 -7.18
C PRO A 975 9.63 -1.99 -7.16
N PRO A 976 9.86 -1.30 -8.29
CA PRO A 976 10.80 -0.18 -8.35
C PRO A 976 10.48 0.86 -7.26
N HIS A 977 11.49 1.29 -6.51
CA HIS A 977 11.36 2.26 -5.40
C HIS A 977 10.52 1.79 -4.20
N SER A 978 10.18 0.50 -4.15
CA SER A 978 9.66 -0.15 -2.94
C SER A 978 10.79 -0.82 -2.16
N HIS A 979 10.57 -1.02 -0.86
CA HIS A 979 11.55 -1.63 0.03
C HIS A 979 10.90 -2.81 0.75
N HIS A 980 10.89 -3.97 0.08
CA HIS A 980 10.23 -5.15 0.63
C HIS A 980 11.15 -5.90 1.60
N ARG A 981 10.66 -6.22 2.80
CA ARG A 981 11.30 -7.17 3.72
C ARG A 981 11.14 -8.59 3.21
N TYR A 982 12.27 -9.23 2.99
CA TYR A 982 12.33 -10.66 2.77
C TYR A 982 12.83 -11.35 4.04
N VAL A 983 12.16 -12.42 4.45
CA VAL A 983 12.44 -13.12 5.71
C VAL A 983 12.59 -14.61 5.44
N TYR A 984 13.75 -15.15 5.78
CA TYR A 984 13.96 -16.58 5.98
C TYR A 984 13.63 -16.97 7.42
N LEU A 985 12.76 -17.95 7.58
CA LEU A 985 12.41 -18.58 8.85
C LEU A 985 12.72 -20.07 8.76
N LEU A 986 13.55 -20.56 9.67
CA LEU A 986 13.92 -21.97 9.77
C LEU A 986 13.15 -22.60 10.93
N TYR A 987 12.48 -23.71 10.66
CA TYR A 987 11.72 -24.51 11.61
C TYR A 987 12.34 -25.90 11.72
N GLN A 988 12.34 -26.48 12.92
CA GLN A 988 12.69 -27.88 13.11
C GLN A 988 11.49 -28.76 12.69
N GLN A 989 11.73 -29.76 11.85
CA GLN A 989 10.74 -30.76 11.48
C GLN A 989 10.77 -31.91 12.49
N PRO A 990 9.73 -32.10 13.31
CA PRO A 990 9.66 -33.26 14.19
C PRO A 990 9.52 -34.56 13.37
N PRO A 991 9.87 -35.73 13.92
CA PRO A 991 9.72 -37.03 13.23
C PRO A 991 8.30 -37.36 12.74
N THR A 992 7.29 -36.68 13.28
CA THR A 992 5.87 -36.81 12.93
C THR A 992 5.40 -35.76 11.91
N TYR A 993 6.31 -34.96 11.35
CA TYR A 993 5.98 -33.91 10.38
C TYR A 993 5.31 -34.52 9.13
N ILE A 994 4.14 -33.98 8.76
CA ILE A 994 3.42 -34.31 7.53
C ILE A 994 3.13 -33.00 6.82
N PHE A 995 3.47 -32.92 5.54
CA PHE A 995 3.19 -31.74 4.72
C PHE A 995 1.66 -31.55 4.57
N PRO A 996 1.09 -30.39 4.93
CA PRO A 996 -0.33 -30.16 4.78
C PRO A 996 -0.76 -30.08 3.30
N THR A 997 -1.54 -31.05 2.83
CA THR A 997 -2.03 -31.13 1.44
C THR A 997 -2.85 -29.91 1.00
N CYS A 998 -3.45 -29.19 1.96
CA CYS A 998 -4.16 -27.94 1.70
C CYS A 998 -3.24 -26.74 1.39
N PHE A 999 -1.92 -26.90 1.35
CA PHE A 999 -0.98 -25.86 0.94
C PHE A 999 -0.28 -26.14 -0.39
N ASP A 1000 -0.55 -27.27 -1.04
CA ASP A 1000 0.09 -27.67 -2.31
C ASP A 1000 -0.10 -26.63 -3.44
N TYR A 1001 -1.19 -25.85 -3.42
CA TYR A 1001 -1.51 -24.80 -4.40
C TYR A 1001 -0.93 -23.41 -4.07
N ILE A 1002 -0.21 -23.25 -2.95
CA ILE A 1002 0.45 -21.99 -2.54
C ILE A 1002 1.93 -21.95 -2.95
N PHE A 1003 2.37 -22.93 -3.74
CA PHE A 1003 3.71 -22.93 -4.36
C PHE A 1003 3.80 -22.64 -5.87
N PRO A 1004 2.81 -22.02 -6.55
CA PRO A 1004 2.88 -21.68 -7.98
C PRO A 1004 4.09 -20.78 -8.26
N PRO A 1005 4.72 -20.81 -9.44
CA PRO A 1005 6.04 -20.23 -9.66
C PRO A 1005 6.10 -18.69 -9.60
N THR A 1006 4.96 -18.01 -9.38
CA THR A 1006 4.84 -16.54 -9.40
C THR A 1006 4.51 -15.99 -8.01
N ALA A 1007 5.12 -14.85 -7.66
CA ALA A 1007 4.93 -14.20 -6.36
C ALA A 1007 3.45 -13.85 -6.12
N HIS A 1008 2.73 -13.43 -7.16
CA HIS A 1008 1.32 -13.03 -7.06
C HIS A 1008 0.39 -14.16 -6.63
N ALA A 1009 0.63 -15.38 -7.12
CA ALA A 1009 -0.21 -16.51 -6.75
C ALA A 1009 0.11 -17.06 -5.34
N ARG A 1010 1.23 -16.63 -4.74
CA ARG A 1010 1.64 -16.96 -3.36
C ARG A 1010 1.29 -15.87 -2.34
N ALA A 1011 0.51 -14.87 -2.74
CA ALA A 1011 0.06 -13.78 -1.89
C ALA A 1011 -1.08 -14.18 -0.95
N GLY A 1012 -1.04 -13.68 0.28
CA GLY A 1012 -2.01 -14.04 1.33
C GLY A 1012 -1.57 -15.20 2.20
N PHE A 1013 -0.28 -15.59 2.12
CA PHE A 1013 0.24 -16.73 2.86
C PHE A 1013 0.24 -16.46 4.37
N ASP A 1014 -0.59 -17.21 5.12
CA ASP A 1014 -0.65 -17.14 6.57
C ASP A 1014 0.34 -18.14 7.21
N VAL A 1015 1.48 -17.59 7.64
CA VAL A 1015 2.57 -18.36 8.28
C VAL A 1015 2.09 -19.09 9.54
N ARG A 1016 1.22 -18.46 10.33
CA ARG A 1016 0.73 -19.01 11.60
C ARG A 1016 -0.22 -20.17 11.37
N GLN A 1017 -1.09 -20.05 10.37
CA GLN A 1017 -1.97 -21.14 9.98
C GLN A 1017 -1.17 -22.32 9.42
N PHE A 1018 -0.16 -22.06 8.59
CA PHE A 1018 0.72 -23.10 8.05
C PHE A 1018 1.47 -23.87 9.15
N THR A 1019 2.15 -23.16 10.07
CA THR A 1019 2.92 -23.82 11.14
C THR A 1019 2.03 -24.62 12.08
N ALA A 1020 0.82 -24.11 12.40
CA ALA A 1020 -0.15 -24.81 13.23
C ALA A 1020 -0.65 -26.12 12.58
N VAL A 1021 -0.95 -26.10 11.28
CA VAL A 1021 -1.45 -27.28 10.55
C VAL A 1021 -0.32 -28.29 10.31
N ALA A 1022 0.90 -27.81 10.05
CA ALA A 1022 2.07 -28.65 9.82
C ALA A 1022 2.69 -29.22 11.12
N GLY A 1023 2.16 -28.85 12.30
CA GLY A 1023 2.67 -29.29 13.60
C GLY A 1023 4.06 -28.75 13.92
N LEU A 1024 4.43 -27.59 13.35
CA LEU A 1024 5.71 -26.92 13.58
C LEU A 1024 5.62 -26.01 14.82
N GLY A 1025 6.67 -26.00 15.64
CA GLY A 1025 6.82 -25.04 16.75
C GLY A 1025 7.18 -23.63 16.28
N GLY A 1026 7.77 -22.83 17.17
CA GLY A 1026 8.37 -21.54 16.78
C GLY A 1026 9.59 -21.72 15.87
N PRO A 1027 9.98 -20.68 15.09
CA PRO A 1027 11.20 -20.74 14.29
C PRO A 1027 12.42 -20.87 15.22
N VAL A 1028 13.32 -21.79 14.88
CA VAL A 1028 14.56 -22.04 15.64
C VAL A 1028 15.67 -21.07 15.24
N ALA A 1029 15.64 -20.59 13.99
CA ALA A 1029 16.53 -19.56 13.50
C ALA A 1029 15.82 -18.73 12.41
N GLY A 1030 16.27 -17.49 12.20
CA GLY A 1030 15.72 -16.64 11.16
C GLY A 1030 16.69 -15.57 10.71
N ASN A 1031 16.51 -15.07 9.51
CA ASN A 1031 17.27 -13.95 8.99
C ASN A 1031 16.38 -13.19 8.01
N TYR A 1032 16.51 -11.88 8.00
CA TYR A 1032 15.72 -11.02 7.14
C TYR A 1032 16.64 -10.01 6.50
N PHE A 1033 16.35 -9.68 5.26
CA PHE A 1033 17.10 -8.70 4.51
C PHE A 1033 16.14 -8.00 3.57
N PHE A 1034 16.59 -6.90 3.03
CA PHE A 1034 15.87 -6.22 1.98
C PHE A 1034 16.50 -6.53 0.66
N VAL A 1035 15.67 -6.48 -0.38
CA VAL A 1035 16.21 -6.46 -1.73
C VAL A 1035 15.95 -5.11 -2.32
N LEU A 1036 16.99 -4.56 -2.94
CA LEU A 1036 16.93 -3.30 -3.66
C LEU A 1036 16.95 -3.59 -5.15
N PHE A 1037 16.00 -2.96 -5.82
CA PHE A 1037 15.87 -3.00 -7.26
C PHE A 1037 17.07 -2.30 -7.91
N ASP A 1038 17.94 -3.03 -8.60
CA ASP A 1038 19.22 -2.56 -9.13
C ASP A 1038 19.16 -1.97 -10.56
N GLY A 1039 17.99 -1.94 -11.19
CA GLY A 1039 17.71 -1.19 -12.41
C GLY A 1039 18.66 -1.48 -13.59
N GLY A 1040 18.47 -2.60 -14.29
CA GLY A 1040 19.35 -2.98 -15.39
C GLY A 1040 19.13 -2.21 -16.70
N SER A 1041 19.98 -1.24 -17.05
CA SER A 1041 20.26 -0.94 -18.46
C SER A 1041 21.55 -1.64 -18.89
N SER A 1042 21.41 -2.70 -19.68
CA SER A 1042 22.48 -3.21 -20.54
C SER A 1042 22.23 -2.72 -21.97
N SER A 1043 22.80 -1.57 -22.31
CA SER A 1043 23.41 -1.39 -23.64
C SER A 1043 24.43 -0.24 -23.61
N GLY A 1044 25.71 -0.57 -23.43
CA GLY A 1044 26.81 0.15 -24.08
C GLY A 1044 27.19 -0.63 -25.34
N GLY A 1045 27.64 -0.06 -26.45
CA GLY A 1045 27.84 1.32 -26.84
C GLY A 1045 28.43 1.31 -28.25
N MET A 1046 28.09 2.31 -29.07
CA MET A 1046 28.93 2.73 -30.19
C MET A 1046 28.80 4.25 -30.26
N GLY A 1047 29.91 4.95 -29.99
CA GLY A 1047 30.03 6.38 -30.16
C GLY A 1047 31.16 6.68 -31.13
N MET A 1048 30.84 7.49 -32.15
CA MET A 1048 31.77 8.45 -32.72
C MET A 1048 30.99 9.71 -33.16
N GLU A 1049 31.49 10.84 -32.68
CA GLU A 1049 31.49 12.21 -33.22
C GLU A 1049 30.25 13.13 -33.21
N THR A 1050 30.60 14.37 -32.88
CA THR A 1050 29.83 15.56 -32.53
C THR A 1050 29.75 16.56 -33.69
N GLY A 1051 28.70 17.40 -33.71
CA GLY A 1051 28.70 18.68 -34.42
C GLY A 1051 27.57 19.63 -34.00
N THR A 1052 27.94 20.77 -33.38
CA THR A 1052 27.34 22.14 -33.41
C THR A 1052 25.81 22.31 -33.22
N GLY A 1053 25.22 23.22 -32.43
CA GLY A 1053 25.63 24.48 -31.78
C GLY A 1053 24.37 25.29 -31.38
N THR A 1054 24.37 25.80 -30.13
CA THR A 1054 23.84 27.10 -29.60
C THR A 1054 22.46 27.70 -29.94
N GLY A 1055 21.72 28.11 -28.88
CA GLY A 1055 20.87 29.34 -28.80
C GLY A 1055 19.42 29.15 -28.28
N THR A 1056 19.11 29.22 -26.97
CA THR A 1056 18.61 30.37 -26.15
C THR A 1056 17.41 31.20 -26.66
N GLY A 1057 16.30 31.25 -25.88
CA GLY A 1057 15.28 32.33 -25.98
C GLY A 1057 13.93 32.05 -25.28
N THR A 1058 13.60 32.85 -24.26
CA THR A 1058 12.47 32.80 -23.29
C THR A 1058 11.24 33.66 -23.65
N MET A 1059 10.16 33.54 -22.82
CA MET A 1059 8.99 34.46 -22.57
C MET A 1059 7.72 34.26 -23.45
N THR A 1060 6.44 34.37 -23.01
CA THR A 1060 5.73 34.85 -21.78
C THR A 1060 4.24 34.41 -21.78
N MET A 1061 3.60 34.44 -20.60
CA MET A 1061 2.15 34.23 -20.27
C MET A 1061 1.18 35.29 -20.86
N THR A 1062 -0.12 34.94 -21.01
CA THR A 1062 -1.35 35.59 -20.43
C THR A 1062 -2.65 34.98 -21.04
N MET A 1063 -3.60 34.44 -20.25
CA MET A 1063 -4.78 35.00 -19.53
C MET A 1063 -6.11 35.06 -20.33
N THR A 1064 -7.21 34.63 -19.68
CA THR A 1064 -8.65 35.06 -19.72
C THR A 1064 -9.54 33.87 -19.29
N GLY A 1065 -10.61 33.92 -18.47
CA GLY A 1065 -11.38 34.98 -17.81
C GLY A 1065 -12.89 34.90 -18.15
N GLY A 1066 -13.79 34.69 -17.17
CA GLY A 1066 -15.27 34.90 -17.24
C GLY A 1066 -16.11 33.78 -16.59
N THR A 1067 -16.69 33.87 -15.37
CA THR A 1067 -17.89 34.59 -14.83
C THR A 1067 -19.27 33.97 -15.11
N GLY A 1068 -20.09 33.74 -14.06
CA GLY A 1068 -21.57 33.60 -14.17
C GLY A 1068 -22.29 32.89 -13.00
N ASP A 1069 -23.07 33.65 -12.22
CA ASP A 1069 -23.85 33.31 -11.00
C ASP A 1069 -25.10 32.41 -11.18
N GLY A 1070 -25.63 31.85 -10.07
CA GLY A 1070 -27.03 31.39 -9.98
C GLY A 1070 -27.44 30.62 -8.70
N LYS A 1071 -28.34 31.21 -7.89
CA LYS A 1071 -28.89 30.75 -6.59
C LYS A 1071 -29.88 29.57 -6.65
N GLY A 1072 -30.03 28.83 -5.53
CA GLY A 1072 -31.35 28.40 -5.01
C GLY A 1072 -31.49 26.99 -4.39
N ARG A 1073 -31.78 26.94 -3.08
CA ARG A 1073 -32.62 26.00 -2.25
C ARG A 1073 -32.79 24.54 -2.75
N GLY A 1074 -32.60 23.45 -2.00
CA GLY A 1074 -32.62 23.16 -0.56
C GLY A 1074 -33.62 22.03 -0.29
N THR A 1075 -33.18 20.83 0.14
CA THR A 1075 -33.94 19.71 0.77
C THR A 1075 -32.99 18.52 1.12
N PRO A 1076 -33.36 17.59 2.02
CA PRO A 1076 -32.67 17.30 3.28
C PRO A 1076 -31.60 16.19 3.20
N THR A 1077 -30.57 16.29 4.04
CA THR A 1077 -29.58 15.22 4.25
C THR A 1077 -30.08 14.24 5.32
N THR A 1078 -30.31 12.99 4.89
CA THR A 1078 -30.36 11.83 5.77
C THR A 1078 -28.93 11.45 6.14
N THR A 1079 -28.56 11.60 7.40
CA THR A 1079 -27.26 11.21 7.96
C THR A 1079 -27.17 9.68 8.06
N ILE A 1080 -26.17 9.07 7.44
CA ILE A 1080 -25.73 7.69 7.73
C ILE A 1080 -24.38 7.80 8.45
N GLU A 1081 -24.35 7.29 9.69
CA GLU A 1081 -23.18 7.23 10.56
C GLU A 1081 -22.07 6.33 9.98
N TYR A 1082 -20.82 6.81 9.99
CA TYR A 1082 -19.63 6.00 9.76
C TYR A 1082 -19.16 5.38 11.09
N MET A 1083 -19.20 4.06 11.20
CA MET A 1083 -18.52 3.31 12.27
C MET A 1083 -17.01 3.20 11.99
N SER A 1084 -16.22 3.48 13.03
CA SER A 1084 -14.76 3.34 13.11
C SER A 1084 -14.27 1.89 12.91
N PRO A 1085 -13.21 1.64 12.11
CA PRO A 1085 -12.48 0.37 12.09
C PRO A 1085 -11.29 0.44 13.06
N SER A 1086 -11.54 0.31 14.36
CA SER A 1086 -10.50 0.25 15.38
C SER A 1086 -10.60 -1.03 16.20
N HIS A 1087 -10.33 -2.18 15.59
CA HIS A 1087 -9.89 -3.41 16.28
C HIS A 1087 -9.56 -4.48 15.24
N GLN A 1088 -8.30 -4.93 15.21
CA GLN A 1088 -7.75 -6.19 14.63
C GLN A 1088 -6.52 -5.99 13.72
N ILE A 1089 -5.43 -5.35 14.19
CA ILE A 1089 -4.13 -5.41 13.46
C ILE A 1089 -2.92 -5.67 14.39
N ASN A 1090 -3.10 -5.91 15.70
CA ASN A 1090 -1.97 -6.14 16.62
C ASN A 1090 -1.72 -7.62 16.99
N GLY A 1091 -2.22 -8.56 16.21
CA GLY A 1091 -2.30 -9.98 16.63
C GLY A 1091 -1.23 -10.94 16.10
N ILE A 1092 -0.35 -10.56 15.18
CA ILE A 1092 0.45 -11.55 14.43
C ILE A 1092 1.96 -11.56 14.80
N LEU A 1093 2.45 -10.60 15.58
CA LEU A 1093 3.87 -10.57 16.01
C LEU A 1093 4.11 -10.60 17.53
N PHE A 1094 3.08 -10.74 18.36
CA PHE A 1094 3.24 -10.71 19.83
C PHE A 1094 2.36 -11.72 20.61
N PRO A 1095 1.95 -12.85 20.01
CA PRO A 1095 2.22 -14.09 20.71
C PRO A 1095 2.70 -15.17 19.73
N LEU A 1096 4.01 -15.19 19.52
CA LEU A 1096 4.79 -16.41 19.25
C LEU A 1096 5.89 -16.48 20.32
#